data_AF-A0A164ZS58-F1
#
_entry.id   AF-A0A164ZS58-F1
#
_cell.length_a   1.000
_cell.length_b   1.000
_cell.length_c   1.000
_cell.angle_alpha   90.00
_cell.angle_beta   90.00
_cell.angle_gamma   90.00
#
_symmetry.space_group_name_H-M   'P 1'
#
loop_
_entity.id
_entity.type
_entity.pdbx_description
1 polymer ?
#
loop_
_entity_poly.entity_id
_entity_poly.type
_entity_poly.pdbx_seq_one_letter_code
_entity_poly.pdbx_strand_id
1 'polypeptide(L)'
;MPQSRDGDEVARPLLHGGGADEQNRLRGEPRGVSTPSYAESFLDEVAEGVRKRDLQRLKREMVRSVSFISAVVNCFCVGSIMAYSLYGHLFLSRLHYTQIQVNMVSIAGELAMYLPICIFGYLCDRYGPRPVILSGGVFFGLGYLLAAFTYRAGAPRDGGWPVGVMILAFIGVGMGTSAMYLASVATTAKNFGRGKHKGLTLAIPITAIGLSSMWLSQVASRVLYERRPDGSRGDVDVFKFFIFLAVLLFVLALIGSVALRVVDEEEMIEEAVEDLQRSGLLEESNFFRGGPPELEYGTFGGGDGQADEEAGLAASGLTEAEESKQREEEEQKRKIWLLNGETRRFLKDKTMWWFAAGFFLVTGPGEAFLNNLGTVIGTLYPPSTPPSSIPTSAATHVSIMAITSTLARLITGTLSDLVAPASTPHAFPHPQPSSSSSPPFSPSSSLSSSSSSTLPPSPPSLFSRILGPLRTIHHSRTLRNLHLRVKRLTLSRLTFLISFAFLLSLGTLFLATGLVQNHAERFWLVSGLIGAGYGAVFALAPIITSLVWGLENFGTNWGIVAMVPAAGATVWGLVYSAVYQRMAERGVSSSLSPTSVSTNLNATLQTPNDNNNDDDDVLCYGTGCYAPTFYAMSVSVWIACGLWLFAWKGKGGWARRGIRI
;
A
#
# COMPACT_ATOMS: atom_id res chain seq x y z
N MET A 1 58.81 -13.29 -28.67
CA MET A 1 60.13 -13.96 -28.75
C MET A 1 61.17 -13.06 -28.07
N PRO A 2 62.20 -13.59 -27.39
CA PRO A 2 62.12 -14.10 -26.00
C PRO A 2 63.35 -13.73 -25.12
N GLN A 3 63.34 -14.13 -23.83
CA GLN A 3 64.44 -14.62 -22.94
C GLN A 3 63.97 -14.46 -21.46
N SER A 4 63.76 -15.47 -20.60
CA SER A 4 64.45 -16.70 -20.14
C SER A 4 65.31 -16.51 -18.88
N ARG A 5 65.20 -17.50 -17.95
CA ARG A 5 66.02 -17.86 -16.75
C ARG A 5 65.39 -17.53 -15.39
N ASP A 6 65.45 -18.35 -14.33
CA ASP A 6 65.92 -19.73 -14.04
C ASP A 6 65.25 -20.11 -12.67
N GLY A 7 64.91 -21.39 -12.40
CA GLY A 7 65.51 -22.27 -11.36
C GLY A 7 65.22 -21.85 -9.90
N ASP A 8 64.82 -22.68 -8.92
CA ASP A 8 65.08 -24.11 -8.72
C ASP A 8 64.14 -24.75 -7.67
N GLU A 9 64.10 -26.07 -7.79
CA GLU A 9 63.41 -27.13 -7.07
C GLU A 9 64.40 -27.85 -6.12
N VAL A 10 63.98 -28.27 -4.91
CA VAL A 10 64.75 -29.10 -3.94
C VAL A 10 63.72 -29.87 -3.10
N ALA A 11 63.75 -31.18 -2.79
CA ALA A 11 64.56 -32.34 -3.16
C ALA A 11 63.86 -33.65 -2.68
N ARG A 12 64.20 -34.80 -3.30
CA ARG A 12 63.86 -36.20 -2.92
C ARG A 12 64.81 -36.75 -1.82
N PRO A 13 64.69 -38.01 -1.31
CA PRO A 13 65.19 -39.20 -2.03
C PRO A 13 64.49 -40.56 -1.76
N LEU A 14 64.86 -41.50 -2.64
CA LEU A 14 64.52 -42.93 -2.76
C LEU A 14 65.21 -43.83 -1.71
N LEU A 15 64.63 -45.00 -1.44
CA LEU A 15 65.34 -46.20 -0.97
C LEU A 15 64.94 -47.43 -1.79
N HIS A 16 65.91 -48.34 -1.92
CA HIS A 16 66.06 -49.38 -2.94
C HIS A 16 66.12 -50.78 -2.30
N GLY A 17 65.88 -51.83 -3.10
CA GLY A 17 66.15 -53.25 -2.81
C GLY A 17 64.86 -54.08 -2.63
N GLY A 18 64.64 -55.24 -3.26
CA GLY A 18 65.47 -56.13 -4.06
C GLY A 18 65.09 -57.58 -3.71
N GLY A 19 64.68 -58.39 -4.70
CA GLY A 19 64.86 -59.85 -4.74
C GLY A 19 63.90 -60.79 -3.97
N ALA A 20 63.24 -61.65 -4.76
CA ALA A 20 62.85 -63.04 -4.48
C ALA A 20 61.91 -63.37 -3.30
N ASP A 21 60.69 -63.80 -3.61
CA ASP A 21 60.40 -65.24 -3.58
C ASP A 21 59.08 -65.58 -4.29
N GLU A 22 59.21 -66.55 -5.18
CA GLU A 22 58.18 -67.16 -5.99
C GLU A 22 57.62 -68.36 -5.21
N GLN A 23 56.32 -68.38 -4.90
CA GLN A 23 55.42 -69.53 -5.07
C GLN A 23 54.11 -69.43 -4.25
N ASN A 24 53.06 -69.97 -4.88
CA ASN A 24 51.79 -70.43 -4.35
C ASN A 24 50.56 -69.49 -4.38
N ARG A 25 49.75 -69.77 -5.41
CA ARG A 25 48.32 -70.15 -5.33
C ARG A 25 47.27 -69.02 -5.30
N LEU A 26 46.75 -68.77 -6.51
CA LEU A 26 45.33 -68.92 -6.86
C LEU A 26 44.33 -68.85 -5.68
N ARG A 27 43.70 -67.69 -5.50
CA ARG A 27 42.26 -67.58 -5.17
C ARG A 27 41.75 -66.13 -5.22
N GLY A 28 40.80 -65.89 -6.12
CA GLY A 28 39.63 -65.02 -5.94
C GLY A 28 39.81 -63.54 -5.63
N GLU A 29 39.64 -62.69 -6.64
CA GLU A 29 38.49 -61.77 -6.81
C GLU A 29 38.85 -60.66 -7.81
N PRO A 30 38.04 -60.39 -8.84
CA PRO A 30 38.21 -59.16 -9.61
C PRO A 30 37.75 -57.99 -8.73
N ARG A 31 38.66 -57.06 -8.42
CA ARG A 31 38.28 -55.75 -7.88
C ARG A 31 37.35 -55.08 -8.88
N GLY A 32 36.04 -55.17 -8.62
CA GLY A 32 35.02 -54.47 -9.36
C GLY A 32 35.29 -52.97 -9.25
N VAL A 33 35.52 -52.33 -10.41
CA VAL A 33 35.25 -50.91 -10.55
C VAL A 33 33.74 -50.77 -10.35
N SER A 34 33.33 -50.39 -9.14
CA SER A 34 31.95 -50.03 -8.86
C SER A 34 31.65 -48.74 -9.61
N THR A 35 31.21 -48.87 -10.86
CA THR A 35 30.43 -47.82 -11.54
C THR A 35 29.29 -47.44 -10.60
N PRO A 36 29.08 -46.15 -10.29
CA PRO A 36 27.95 -45.74 -9.45
C PRO A 36 26.69 -46.37 -10.07
N SER A 37 25.89 -47.01 -9.22
CA SER A 37 24.62 -47.59 -9.67
C SER A 37 23.83 -46.47 -10.33
N TYR A 38 23.18 -46.72 -11.48
CA TYR A 38 22.29 -45.75 -12.13
C TYR A 38 21.29 -45.12 -11.14
N ALA A 39 20.88 -45.88 -10.11
CA ALA A 39 20.04 -45.38 -9.04
C ALA A 39 20.73 -44.32 -8.16
N GLU A 40 22.04 -44.43 -7.91
CA GLU A 40 22.82 -43.47 -7.14
C GLU A 40 23.03 -42.16 -7.93
N SER A 41 23.36 -42.24 -9.23
CA SER A 41 23.44 -41.04 -10.09
C SER A 41 22.08 -40.34 -10.25
N PHE A 42 20.99 -41.10 -10.36
CA PHE A 42 19.64 -40.56 -10.44
C PHE A 42 19.21 -39.88 -9.14
N LEU A 43 19.51 -40.48 -7.98
CA LEU A 43 19.22 -39.87 -6.67
C LEU A 43 20.04 -38.60 -6.45
N ASP A 44 21.29 -38.55 -6.89
CA ASP A 44 22.13 -37.35 -6.84
C ASP A 44 21.58 -36.23 -7.74
N GLU A 45 21.14 -36.56 -8.95
CA GLU A 45 20.52 -35.58 -9.86
C GLU A 45 19.20 -35.02 -9.29
N VAL A 46 18.35 -35.89 -8.72
CA VAL A 46 17.12 -35.48 -8.04
C VAL A 46 17.44 -34.64 -6.80
N ALA A 47 18.41 -35.04 -5.99
CA ALA A 47 18.83 -34.32 -4.79
C ALA A 47 19.43 -32.94 -5.13
N GLU A 48 20.24 -32.85 -6.18
CA GLU A 48 20.77 -31.58 -6.68
C GLU A 48 19.66 -30.70 -7.24
N GLY A 49 18.69 -31.28 -7.95
CA GLY A 49 17.50 -30.60 -8.43
C GLY A 49 16.60 -30.08 -7.31
N VAL A 50 16.45 -30.84 -6.21
CA VAL A 50 15.74 -30.38 -4.99
C VAL A 50 16.52 -29.23 -4.34
N ARG A 51 17.84 -29.38 -4.15
CA ARG A 51 18.70 -28.35 -3.53
C ARG A 51 18.68 -27.04 -4.31
N LYS A 52 18.77 -27.09 -5.65
CA LYS A 52 18.69 -25.89 -6.52
C LYS A 52 17.35 -25.19 -6.38
N ARG A 53 16.24 -25.94 -6.36
CA ARG A 53 14.88 -25.39 -6.14
C ARG A 53 14.74 -24.75 -4.76
N ASP A 54 15.26 -25.40 -3.72
CA ASP A 54 15.21 -24.87 -2.35
C ASP A 54 16.04 -23.59 -2.22
N LEU A 55 17.24 -23.53 -2.81
CA LEU A 55 18.07 -22.33 -2.84
C LEU A 55 17.38 -21.18 -3.60
N GLN A 56 16.74 -21.46 -4.74
CA GLN A 56 15.98 -20.46 -5.49
C GLN A 56 14.78 -19.94 -4.68
N ARG A 57 14.06 -20.83 -4.00
CA ARG A 57 12.95 -20.46 -3.13
C ARG A 57 13.41 -19.59 -1.96
N LEU A 58 14.47 -19.98 -1.26
CA LEU A 58 15.07 -19.20 -0.18
C LEU A 58 15.53 -17.83 -0.67
N LYS A 59 16.13 -17.74 -1.87
CA LYS A 59 16.53 -16.46 -2.48
C LYS A 59 15.31 -15.58 -2.76
N ARG A 60 14.22 -16.12 -3.33
CA ARG A 60 12.97 -15.38 -3.59
C ARG A 60 12.33 -14.89 -2.30
N GLU A 61 12.26 -15.73 -1.27
CA GLU A 61 11.74 -15.38 0.06
C GLU A 61 12.61 -14.29 0.72
N MET A 62 13.94 -14.39 0.63
CA MET A 62 14.85 -13.36 1.12
C MET A 62 14.63 -12.02 0.42
N VAL A 63 14.49 -12.00 -0.91
CA VAL A 63 14.22 -10.77 -1.68
C VAL A 63 12.87 -10.16 -1.28
N ARG A 64 11.82 -10.98 -1.11
CA ARG A 64 10.52 -10.52 -0.61
C ARG A 64 10.64 -9.86 0.76
N SER A 65 11.35 -10.48 1.70
CA SER A 65 11.54 -9.96 3.05
C SER A 65 12.38 -8.68 3.08
N VAL A 66 13.48 -8.62 2.31
CA VAL A 66 14.31 -7.40 2.19
C VAL A 66 13.49 -6.26 1.58
N SER A 67 12.72 -6.56 0.53
CA SER A 67 11.82 -5.57 -0.09
C SER A 67 10.75 -5.08 0.89
N PHE A 68 10.20 -5.97 1.73
CA PHE A 68 9.22 -5.58 2.74
C PHE A 68 9.82 -4.68 3.81
N ILE A 69 10.98 -5.05 4.38
CA ILE A 69 11.68 -4.24 5.39
C ILE A 69 12.03 -2.87 4.81
N SER A 70 12.56 -2.82 3.58
CA SER A 70 12.85 -1.56 2.90
C SER A 70 11.60 -0.71 2.70
N ALA A 71 10.48 -1.29 2.28
CA ALA A 71 9.20 -0.58 2.15
C ALA A 71 8.75 0.01 3.48
N VAL A 72 8.84 -0.74 4.58
CA VAL A 72 8.47 -0.24 5.92
C VAL A 72 9.38 0.89 6.37
N VAL A 73 10.69 0.77 6.20
CA VAL A 73 11.66 1.83 6.57
C VAL A 73 11.43 3.10 5.75
N ASN A 74 11.20 2.98 4.44
CA ASN A 74 10.84 4.10 3.58
C ASN A 74 9.56 4.78 4.08
N CYS A 75 8.50 3.99 4.27
CA CYS A 75 7.23 4.47 4.78
C CYS A 75 7.35 5.14 6.16
N PHE A 76 8.26 4.69 7.03
CA PHE A 76 8.51 5.30 8.34
C PHE A 76 9.11 6.71 8.27
N CYS A 77 9.62 7.14 7.12
CA CYS A 77 10.20 8.47 6.91
C CYS A 77 9.40 9.33 5.92
N VAL A 78 8.71 8.71 4.96
CA VAL A 78 7.99 9.39 3.87
C VAL A 78 6.95 10.39 4.36
N GLY A 79 6.26 10.13 5.48
CA GLY A 79 5.26 11.05 6.04
C GLY A 79 5.83 12.31 6.73
N SER A 80 7.06 12.70 6.39
CA SER A 80 7.73 13.94 6.83
C SER A 80 6.89 15.21 6.65
N ILE A 81 6.05 15.28 5.61
CA ILE A 81 5.15 16.42 5.36
C ILE A 81 4.16 16.63 6.53
N MET A 82 3.78 15.58 7.25
CA MET A 82 2.89 15.70 8.42
C MET A 82 3.57 16.37 9.63
N ALA A 83 4.90 16.54 9.61
CA ALA A 83 5.61 17.35 10.60
C ALA A 83 5.42 18.86 10.37
N TYR A 84 4.64 19.29 9.36
CA TYR A 84 4.35 20.70 9.09
C TYR A 84 3.84 21.46 10.32
N SER A 85 3.03 20.83 11.16
CA SER A 85 2.53 21.43 12.41
C SER A 85 3.64 21.87 13.38
N LEU A 86 4.84 21.29 13.30
CA LEU A 86 5.97 21.64 14.15
C LEU A 86 6.58 22.99 13.77
N TYR A 87 6.69 23.28 12.47
CA TYR A 87 7.43 24.44 11.96
C TYR A 87 6.58 25.43 11.17
N GLY A 88 5.34 25.11 10.81
CA GLY A 88 4.47 25.97 10.00
C GLY A 88 4.20 27.32 10.65
N HIS A 89 4.07 27.38 11.98
CA HIS A 89 3.92 28.64 12.72
C HIS A 89 5.18 29.52 12.64
N LEU A 90 6.37 28.94 12.45
CA LEU A 90 7.62 29.70 12.29
C LEU A 90 7.67 30.44 10.96
N PHE A 91 6.84 30.07 9.98
CA PHE A 91 6.70 30.86 8.74
C PHE A 91 5.98 32.19 9.00
N LEU A 92 5.05 32.22 9.97
CA LEU A 92 4.40 33.46 10.40
C LEU A 92 5.39 34.37 11.12
N SER A 93 6.09 33.82 12.13
CA SER A 93 6.93 34.63 13.01
C SER A 93 8.30 35.01 12.43
N ARG A 94 8.90 34.14 11.58
CA ARG A 94 10.26 34.36 11.05
C ARG A 94 10.30 34.80 9.59
N LEU A 95 9.38 34.33 8.75
CA LEU A 95 9.31 34.75 7.34
C LEU A 95 8.27 35.86 7.11
N HIS A 96 7.54 36.24 8.17
CA HIS A 96 6.45 37.22 8.10
C HIS A 96 5.40 36.88 7.04
N TYR A 97 5.14 35.58 6.85
CA TYR A 97 4.06 35.13 5.98
C TYR A 97 2.71 35.41 6.63
N THR A 98 1.69 35.66 5.83
CA THR A 98 0.31 35.72 6.31
C THR A 98 -0.24 34.31 6.55
N GLN A 99 -1.26 34.17 7.40
CA GLN A 99 -1.91 32.88 7.64
C GLN A 99 -2.41 32.23 6.34
N ILE A 100 -2.91 33.04 5.40
CA ILE A 100 -3.33 32.57 4.08
C ILE A 100 -2.15 31.98 3.31
N GLN A 101 -0.99 32.64 3.33
CA GLN A 101 0.22 32.16 2.65
C GLN A 101 0.74 30.84 3.25
N VAL A 102 0.75 30.72 4.58
CA VAL A 102 1.12 29.47 5.27
C VAL A 102 0.14 28.34 4.94
N ASN A 103 -1.15 28.63 4.89
CA ASN A 103 -2.16 27.65 4.49
C ASN A 103 -2.02 27.24 3.02
N MET A 104 -1.70 28.18 2.12
CA MET A 104 -1.44 27.88 0.71
C MET A 104 -0.26 26.92 0.53
N VAL A 105 0.80 27.06 1.32
CA VAL A 105 1.95 26.13 1.29
C VAL A 105 1.52 24.71 1.70
N SER A 106 0.74 24.56 2.78
CA SER A 106 0.21 23.24 3.21
C SER A 106 -0.68 22.61 2.14
N ILE A 107 -1.67 23.37 1.65
CA ILE A 107 -2.65 22.90 0.65
C ILE A 107 -1.94 22.49 -0.64
N ALA A 108 -0.97 23.27 -1.12
CA ALA A 108 -0.21 22.94 -2.32
C ALA A 108 0.57 21.63 -2.15
N GLY A 109 1.21 21.43 -0.98
CA GLY A 109 1.87 20.18 -0.64
C GLY A 109 0.92 18.98 -0.58
N GLU A 110 -0.25 19.14 0.03
CA GLU A 110 -1.29 18.11 0.10
C GLU A 110 -1.85 17.73 -1.28
N LEU A 111 -2.15 18.73 -2.13
CA LEU A 111 -2.59 18.49 -3.50
C LEU A 111 -1.50 17.78 -4.32
N ALA A 112 -0.24 18.18 -4.17
CA ALA A 112 0.89 17.53 -4.82
C ALA A 112 1.19 16.11 -4.28
N MET A 113 0.70 15.78 -3.08
CA MET A 113 0.76 14.43 -2.52
C MET A 113 -0.36 13.54 -3.07
N TYR A 114 -1.57 14.06 -3.23
CA TYR A 114 -2.71 13.23 -3.63
C TYR A 114 -2.96 13.19 -5.13
N LEU A 115 -2.79 14.28 -5.89
CA LEU A 115 -3.13 14.29 -7.32
C LEU A 115 -2.17 13.44 -8.18
N PRO A 116 -0.84 13.52 -8.01
CA PRO A 116 0.11 12.76 -8.83
C PRO A 116 0.15 11.26 -8.52
N ILE A 117 -0.53 10.81 -7.47
CA ILE A 117 -0.48 9.42 -7.01
C ILE A 117 -0.96 8.44 -8.11
N CYS A 118 -1.93 8.80 -8.94
CA CYS A 118 -2.37 7.96 -10.05
C CYS A 118 -1.29 7.80 -11.14
N ILE A 119 -0.51 8.85 -11.39
CA ILE A 119 0.59 8.85 -12.36
C ILE A 119 1.71 7.96 -11.85
N PHE A 120 2.13 8.13 -10.59
CA PHE A 120 3.15 7.27 -10.00
C PHE A 120 2.69 5.81 -9.90
N GLY A 121 1.39 5.57 -9.78
CA GLY A 121 0.81 4.23 -9.74
C GLY A 121 0.90 3.53 -11.07
N TYR A 122 0.50 4.26 -12.11
CA TYR A 122 0.68 3.85 -13.50
C TYR A 122 2.15 3.55 -13.83
N LEU A 123 3.07 4.44 -13.45
CA LEU A 123 4.50 4.25 -13.66
C LEU A 123 5.02 3.04 -12.87
N CYS A 124 4.56 2.83 -11.64
CA CYS A 124 4.98 1.72 -10.78
C CYS A 124 4.52 0.38 -11.35
N ASP A 125 3.30 0.30 -11.86
CA ASP A 125 2.80 -0.93 -12.46
C ASP A 125 3.49 -1.23 -13.79
N ARG A 126 3.81 -0.20 -14.58
CA ARG A 126 4.38 -0.40 -15.90
C ARG A 126 5.87 -0.63 -15.91
N TYR A 127 6.62 0.23 -15.23
CA TYR A 127 8.09 0.24 -15.23
C TYR A 127 8.69 -0.34 -13.93
N GLY A 128 7.84 -0.80 -13.02
CA GLY A 128 8.25 -1.30 -11.71
C GLY A 128 8.49 -0.19 -10.68
N PRO A 129 8.78 -0.56 -9.42
CA PRO A 129 8.88 0.39 -8.30
C PRO A 129 10.15 1.25 -8.31
N ARG A 130 11.20 0.82 -9.01
CA ARG A 130 12.55 1.42 -8.97
C ARG A 130 12.63 2.84 -9.53
N PRO A 131 12.18 3.13 -10.77
CA PRO A 131 12.21 4.49 -11.29
C PRO A 131 11.30 5.42 -10.48
N VAL A 132 10.17 4.91 -9.96
CA VAL A 132 9.23 5.68 -9.16
C VAL A 132 9.85 6.11 -7.84
N ILE A 133 10.44 5.19 -7.08
CA ILE A 133 11.08 5.56 -5.80
C ILE A 133 12.28 6.48 -5.98
N LEU A 134 13.09 6.30 -7.03
CA LEU A 134 14.20 7.21 -7.35
C LEU A 134 13.70 8.63 -7.66
N SER A 135 12.66 8.75 -8.49
CA SER A 135 12.04 10.04 -8.77
C SER A 135 11.52 10.70 -7.48
N GLY A 136 10.93 9.92 -6.57
CA GLY A 136 10.49 10.39 -5.27
C GLY A 136 11.62 10.93 -4.40
N GLY A 137 12.76 10.25 -4.37
CA GLY A 137 13.97 10.72 -3.70
C GLY A 137 14.47 12.05 -4.26
N VAL A 138 14.50 12.21 -5.58
CA VAL A 138 14.89 13.45 -6.24
C VAL A 138 13.93 14.59 -5.89
N PHE A 139 12.62 14.34 -5.94
CA PHE A 139 11.61 15.34 -5.55
C PHE A 139 11.74 15.76 -4.08
N PHE A 140 11.96 14.82 -3.16
CA PHE A 140 12.20 15.15 -1.75
C PHE A 140 13.51 15.92 -1.54
N GLY A 141 14.59 15.47 -2.17
CA GLY A 141 15.90 16.11 -2.07
C GLY A 141 15.83 17.56 -2.55
N LEU A 142 15.35 17.78 -3.78
CA LEU A 142 15.21 19.13 -4.34
C LEU A 142 14.17 19.97 -3.60
N GLY A 143 13.02 19.39 -3.23
CA GLY A 143 11.94 20.09 -2.52
C GLY A 143 12.40 20.60 -1.15
N TYR A 144 12.95 19.73 -0.31
CA TYR A 144 13.43 20.14 1.01
C TYR A 144 14.69 21.01 0.96
N LEU A 145 15.61 20.80 0.00
CA LEU A 145 16.74 21.72 -0.18
C LEU A 145 16.26 23.12 -0.58
N LEU A 146 15.32 23.22 -1.52
CA LEU A 146 14.74 24.50 -1.93
C LEU A 146 14.04 25.17 -0.75
N ALA A 147 13.24 24.42 0.04
CA ALA A 147 12.61 24.92 1.25
C ALA A 147 13.64 25.42 2.28
N ALA A 148 14.75 24.71 2.47
CA ALA A 148 15.82 25.10 3.38
C ALA A 148 16.43 26.45 2.98
N PHE A 149 16.88 26.59 1.72
CA PHE A 149 17.49 27.83 1.27
C PHE A 149 16.50 28.99 1.22
N THR A 150 15.23 28.73 0.89
CA THR A 150 14.15 29.72 0.95
C THR A 150 13.96 30.21 2.39
N TYR A 151 13.93 29.30 3.37
CA TYR A 151 13.79 29.66 4.79
C TYR A 151 14.99 30.47 5.29
N ARG A 152 16.21 30.06 4.92
CA ARG A 152 17.45 30.75 5.30
C ARG A 152 17.58 32.15 4.70
N ALA A 153 16.99 32.38 3.52
CA ALA A 153 17.03 33.68 2.86
C ALA A 153 16.20 34.76 3.59
N GLY A 154 15.31 34.37 4.51
CA GLY A 154 14.51 35.31 5.32
C GLY A 154 13.24 35.79 4.63
N ALA A 155 12.61 36.83 5.19
CA ALA A 155 11.32 37.31 4.74
C ALA A 155 11.39 37.95 3.33
N PRO A 156 10.33 37.84 2.50
CA PRO A 156 10.31 38.43 1.16
C PRO A 156 10.54 39.95 1.14
N ARG A 157 10.10 40.65 2.21
CA ARG A 157 10.29 42.09 2.37
C ARG A 157 11.75 42.49 2.61
N ASP A 158 12.56 41.57 3.14
CA ASP A 158 13.96 41.77 3.49
C ASP A 158 14.93 41.24 2.42
N GLY A 159 14.45 41.07 1.19
CA GLY A 159 15.23 40.48 0.09
C GLY A 159 15.22 38.96 0.03
N GLY A 160 14.39 38.31 0.85
CA GLY A 160 14.12 36.86 0.79
C GLY A 160 13.35 36.46 -0.47
N TRP A 161 13.22 35.14 -0.67
CA TRP A 161 12.55 34.60 -1.85
C TRP A 161 11.02 34.75 -1.73
N PRO A 162 10.29 34.91 -2.85
CA PRO A 162 8.84 35.05 -2.83
C PRO A 162 8.16 33.78 -2.31
N VAL A 163 6.98 33.94 -1.71
CA VAL A 163 6.16 32.83 -1.16
C VAL A 163 5.95 31.70 -2.16
N GLY A 164 5.81 32.03 -3.45
CA GLY A 164 5.65 31.05 -4.53
C GLY A 164 6.78 30.01 -4.62
N VAL A 165 8.00 30.35 -4.18
CA VAL A 165 9.14 29.42 -4.16
C VAL A 165 8.98 28.41 -3.03
N MET A 166 8.48 28.83 -1.87
CA MET A 166 8.15 27.91 -0.78
C MET A 166 7.00 26.97 -1.20
N ILE A 167 6.00 27.49 -1.91
CA ILE A 167 4.92 26.67 -2.48
C ILE A 167 5.49 25.63 -3.45
N LEU A 168 6.37 26.03 -4.37
CA LEU A 168 7.03 25.12 -5.31
C LEU A 168 7.86 24.04 -4.59
N ALA A 169 8.56 24.41 -3.52
CA ALA A 169 9.30 23.48 -2.70
C ALA A 169 8.39 22.41 -2.09
N PHE A 170 7.25 22.81 -1.53
CA PHE A 170 6.26 21.89 -0.94
C PHE A 170 5.51 21.06 -1.98
N ILE A 171 5.33 21.54 -3.21
CA ILE A 171 4.89 20.71 -4.33
C ILE A 171 5.87 19.57 -4.57
N GLY A 172 7.19 19.87 -4.59
CA GLY A 172 8.24 18.84 -4.67
C GLY A 172 8.16 17.83 -3.51
N VAL A 173 7.99 18.30 -2.28
CA VAL A 173 7.81 17.43 -1.10
C VAL A 173 6.58 16.53 -1.24
N GLY A 174 5.44 17.06 -1.70
CA GLY A 174 4.23 16.28 -1.97
C GLY A 174 4.42 15.22 -3.05
N MET A 175 5.06 15.57 -4.17
CA MET A 175 5.39 14.63 -5.24
C MET A 175 6.35 13.53 -4.76
N GLY A 176 7.35 13.89 -3.97
CA GLY A 176 8.26 12.92 -3.34
C GLY A 176 7.52 11.93 -2.44
N THR A 177 6.59 12.47 -1.63
CA THR A 177 5.77 11.69 -0.70
C THR A 177 4.93 10.66 -1.45
N SER A 178 4.23 11.09 -2.50
CA SER A 178 3.33 10.23 -3.28
C SER A 178 4.06 9.13 -4.05
N ALA A 179 5.19 9.45 -4.69
CA ALA A 179 6.01 8.49 -5.42
C ALA A 179 6.58 7.40 -4.50
N MET A 180 7.24 7.78 -3.40
CA MET A 180 7.84 6.81 -2.46
C MET A 180 6.79 5.99 -1.72
N TYR A 181 5.67 6.62 -1.32
CA TYR A 181 4.53 5.93 -0.71
C TYR A 181 4.04 4.81 -1.61
N LEU A 182 3.74 5.14 -2.87
CA LEU A 182 3.08 4.23 -3.76
C LEU A 182 4.00 3.10 -4.22
N ALA A 183 5.28 3.39 -4.49
CA ALA A 183 6.27 2.35 -4.78
C ALA A 183 6.37 1.34 -3.63
N SER A 184 6.39 1.80 -2.38
CA SER A 184 6.52 0.95 -1.19
C SER A 184 5.25 0.10 -0.96
N VAL A 185 4.07 0.72 -1.04
CA VAL A 185 2.79 0.02 -0.82
C VAL A 185 2.46 -0.93 -1.97
N ALA A 186 2.66 -0.53 -3.23
CA ALA A 186 2.40 -1.39 -4.38
C ALA A 186 3.33 -2.60 -4.42
N THR A 187 4.62 -2.42 -4.10
CA THR A 187 5.57 -3.54 -4.01
C THR A 187 5.15 -4.53 -2.91
N THR A 188 4.71 -4.01 -1.76
CA THR A 188 4.22 -4.85 -0.66
C THR A 188 2.94 -5.59 -1.04
N ALA A 189 2.00 -4.90 -1.71
CA ALA A 189 0.77 -5.49 -2.22
C ALA A 189 1.07 -6.66 -3.16
N LYS A 190 1.95 -6.45 -4.15
CA LYS A 190 2.28 -7.47 -5.16
C LYS A 190 3.01 -8.66 -4.55
N ASN A 191 3.94 -8.43 -3.61
CA ASN A 191 4.72 -9.51 -2.98
C ASN A 191 3.93 -10.36 -1.97
N PHE A 192 2.97 -9.78 -1.25
CA PHE A 192 2.27 -10.46 -0.14
C PHE A 192 0.76 -10.55 -0.30
N GLY A 193 0.18 -9.97 -1.35
CA GLY A 193 -1.26 -9.87 -1.55
C GLY A 193 -1.96 -11.20 -1.84
N ARG A 194 -1.23 -12.22 -2.34
CA ARG A 194 -1.72 -13.61 -2.46
C ARG A 194 -1.56 -14.42 -1.16
N GLY A 195 -0.84 -13.89 -0.17
CA GLY A 195 -0.51 -14.58 1.07
C GLY A 195 -1.63 -14.58 2.12
N LYS A 196 -1.46 -15.41 3.16
CA LYS A 196 -2.40 -15.54 4.29
C LYS A 196 -2.56 -14.27 5.12
N HIS A 197 -1.50 -13.44 5.18
CA HIS A 197 -1.41 -12.24 6.01
C HIS A 197 -1.36 -10.95 5.18
N LYS A 198 -2.13 -10.92 4.08
CA LYS A 198 -2.12 -9.82 3.12
C LYS A 198 -2.62 -8.48 3.68
N GLY A 199 -3.64 -8.48 4.54
CA GLY A 199 -4.16 -7.27 5.16
C GLY A 199 -3.17 -6.68 6.16
N LEU A 200 -2.52 -7.51 6.98
CA LEU A 200 -1.48 -7.08 7.91
C LEU A 200 -0.23 -6.57 7.17
N THR A 201 0.25 -7.30 6.17
CA THR A 201 1.43 -6.88 5.39
C THR A 201 1.19 -5.57 4.66
N LEU A 202 0.00 -5.31 4.13
CA LEU A 202 -0.37 -4.01 3.58
C LEU A 202 -0.53 -2.91 4.64
N ALA A 203 -1.09 -3.24 5.81
CA ALA A 203 -1.33 -2.26 6.87
C ALA A 203 -0.04 -1.77 7.54
N ILE A 204 1.02 -2.58 7.63
CA ILE A 204 2.27 -2.21 8.31
C ILE A 204 2.96 -0.99 7.66
N PRO A 205 3.27 -0.97 6.34
CA PRO A 205 3.84 0.21 5.70
C PRO A 205 2.94 1.45 5.81
N ILE A 206 1.62 1.30 5.65
CA ILE A 206 0.67 2.42 5.78
C ILE A 206 0.67 2.97 7.21
N THR A 207 0.81 2.10 8.21
CA THR A 207 0.93 2.48 9.62
C THR A 207 2.24 3.22 9.88
N ALA A 208 3.36 2.76 9.30
CA ALA A 208 4.66 3.38 9.45
C ALA A 208 4.66 4.85 8.97
N ILE A 209 3.91 5.16 7.90
CA ILE A 209 3.71 6.55 7.46
C ILE A 209 3.07 7.39 8.55
N GLY A 210 2.00 6.90 9.17
CA GLY A 210 1.33 7.59 10.28
C GLY A 210 2.24 7.91 11.47
N LEU A 211 3.25 7.08 11.72
CA LEU A 211 4.20 7.26 12.83
C LEU A 211 5.41 8.14 12.50
N SER A 212 5.63 8.44 11.22
CA SER A 212 6.81 9.18 10.76
C SER A 212 6.93 10.58 11.37
N SER A 213 5.84 11.34 11.44
CA SER A 213 5.83 12.70 11.99
C SER A 213 6.22 12.73 13.47
N MET A 214 5.84 11.70 14.22
CA MET A 214 6.11 11.61 15.66
C MET A 214 7.62 11.58 15.91
N TRP A 215 8.35 10.60 15.35
CA TRP A 215 9.78 10.48 15.62
C TRP A 215 10.60 11.59 14.94
N LEU A 216 10.22 12.01 13.73
CA LEU A 216 10.87 13.13 13.04
C LEU A 216 10.76 14.43 13.86
N SER A 217 9.62 14.68 14.49
CA SER A 217 9.43 15.82 15.39
C SER A 217 10.27 15.72 16.66
N GLN A 218 10.50 14.51 17.18
CA GLN A 218 11.41 14.31 18.31
C GLN A 218 12.87 14.58 17.94
N VAL A 219 13.30 14.20 16.73
CA VAL A 219 14.64 14.52 16.23
C VAL A 219 14.78 16.03 16.04
N ALA A 220 13.81 16.67 15.40
CA ALA A 220 13.77 18.11 15.20
C ALA A 220 13.90 18.87 16.53
N SER A 221 13.03 18.58 17.50
CA SER A 221 12.98 19.29 18.78
C SER A 221 14.14 19.00 19.74
N ARG A 222 14.72 17.78 19.71
CA ARG A 222 15.77 17.38 20.65
C ARG A 222 17.19 17.49 20.12
N VAL A 223 17.36 17.41 18.80
CA VAL A 223 18.69 17.38 18.16
C VAL A 223 18.91 18.64 17.32
N LEU A 224 17.90 19.08 16.58
CA LEU A 224 18.00 20.16 15.59
C LEU A 224 17.29 21.44 16.09
N TYR A 225 17.67 21.92 17.28
CA TYR A 225 17.13 23.14 17.86
C TYR A 225 18.16 24.28 17.83
N GLU A 226 17.66 25.52 17.82
CA GLU A 226 18.47 26.72 17.97
C GLU A 226 18.92 26.86 19.44
N ARG A 227 20.21 27.14 19.67
CA ARG A 227 20.68 27.53 21.00
C ARG A 227 20.55 29.03 21.15
N ARG A 228 19.79 29.45 22.16
CA ARG A 228 19.69 30.87 22.51
C ARG A 228 21.04 31.35 23.09
N PRO A 229 21.31 32.66 23.09
CA PRO A 229 22.54 33.24 23.64
C PRO A 229 22.77 32.90 25.13
N ASP A 230 21.70 32.58 25.85
CA ASP A 230 21.69 32.15 27.25
C ASP A 230 22.00 30.65 27.44
N GLY A 231 22.24 29.90 26.37
CA GLY A 231 22.49 28.46 26.39
C GLY A 231 21.23 27.60 26.54
N SER A 232 20.04 28.20 26.67
CA SER A 232 18.77 27.50 26.73
C SER A 232 18.32 26.99 25.35
N ARG A 233 17.41 26.01 25.34
CA ARG A 233 16.85 25.47 24.11
C ARG A 233 15.84 26.46 23.52
N GLY A 234 16.09 26.92 22.31
CA GLY A 234 15.15 27.67 21.49
C GLY A 234 14.25 26.77 20.66
N ASP A 235 13.65 27.36 19.62
CA ASP A 235 12.78 26.64 18.69
C ASP A 235 13.57 25.71 17.76
N VAL A 236 12.87 24.95 16.93
CA VAL A 236 13.47 24.06 15.93
C VAL A 236 14.24 24.89 14.89
N ASP A 237 15.47 24.49 14.60
CA ASP A 237 16.26 25.01 13.50
C ASP A 237 15.72 24.42 12.18
N VAL A 238 14.77 25.13 11.57
CA VAL A 238 14.04 24.70 10.38
C VAL A 238 14.98 24.46 9.20
N PHE A 239 16.03 25.29 9.06
CA PHE A 239 17.03 25.13 8.00
C PHE A 239 17.72 23.77 8.14
N LYS A 240 18.30 23.47 9.30
CA LYS A 240 18.98 22.18 9.53
C LYS A 240 18.01 21.01 9.44
N PHE A 241 16.77 21.18 9.89
CA PHE A 241 15.74 20.15 9.79
C PHE A 241 15.40 19.81 8.33
N PHE A 242 15.23 20.81 7.46
CA PHE A 242 14.99 20.58 6.03
C PHE A 242 16.20 19.94 5.33
N ILE A 243 17.43 20.35 5.65
CA ILE A 243 18.64 19.66 5.13
C ILE A 243 18.65 18.19 5.57
N PHE A 244 18.36 17.91 6.85
CA PHE A 244 18.28 16.55 7.37
C PHE A 244 17.24 15.70 6.61
N LEU A 245 16.03 16.24 6.40
CA LEU A 245 14.97 15.54 5.66
C LEU A 245 15.35 15.28 4.19
N ALA A 246 15.96 16.27 3.52
CA ALA A 246 16.42 16.13 2.15
C ALA A 246 17.41 14.97 1.99
N VAL A 247 18.42 14.91 2.86
CA VAL A 247 19.45 13.85 2.82
C VAL A 247 18.86 12.50 3.21
N LEU A 248 18.09 12.44 4.30
CA LEU A 248 17.48 11.20 4.78
C LEU A 248 16.61 10.54 3.70
N LEU A 249 15.68 11.29 3.11
CA LEU A 249 14.72 10.75 2.16
C LEU A 249 15.36 10.40 0.82
N PHE A 250 16.36 11.18 0.37
CA PHE A 250 17.12 10.85 -0.82
C PHE A 250 17.92 9.54 -0.65
N VAL A 251 18.62 9.37 0.49
CA VAL A 251 19.36 8.13 0.78
C VAL A 251 18.44 6.93 0.88
N LEU A 252 17.29 7.09 1.54
CA LEU A 252 16.28 6.03 1.64
C LEU A 252 15.72 5.65 0.26
N ALA A 253 15.49 6.63 -0.62
CA ALA A 253 15.09 6.36 -1.99
C ALA A 253 16.17 5.61 -2.79
N LEU A 254 17.45 5.93 -2.62
CA LEU A 254 18.55 5.19 -3.24
C LEU A 254 18.59 3.73 -2.76
N ILE A 255 18.50 3.50 -1.45
CA ILE A 255 18.43 2.14 -0.88
C ILE A 255 17.21 1.40 -1.42
N GLY A 256 16.05 2.07 -1.41
CA GLY A 256 14.78 1.53 -1.90
C GLY A 256 14.80 1.18 -3.38
N SER A 257 15.53 1.91 -4.23
CA SER A 257 15.66 1.61 -5.66
C SER A 257 16.31 0.25 -5.94
N VAL A 258 17.20 -0.18 -5.04
CA VAL A 258 17.88 -1.47 -5.14
C VAL A 258 17.07 -2.56 -4.46
N ALA A 259 16.51 -2.25 -3.28
CA ALA A 259 15.86 -3.20 -2.38
C ALA A 259 14.39 -3.49 -2.74
N LEU A 260 13.62 -2.53 -3.25
CA LEU A 260 12.24 -2.75 -3.68
C LEU A 260 12.21 -3.53 -4.99
N ARG A 261 11.80 -4.78 -4.89
CA ARG A 261 11.60 -5.67 -6.04
C ARG A 261 10.31 -6.44 -5.89
N VAL A 262 9.53 -6.47 -6.97
CA VAL A 262 8.40 -7.37 -7.08
C VAL A 262 8.94 -8.74 -7.45
N VAL A 263 8.50 -9.78 -6.74
CA VAL A 263 8.94 -11.16 -6.90
C VAL A 263 7.78 -11.98 -7.47
N ASP A 264 8.07 -12.75 -8.51
CA ASP A 264 7.10 -13.56 -9.28
C ASP A 264 6.05 -12.67 -9.99
N GLU A 265 6.50 -11.56 -10.58
CA GLU A 265 5.63 -10.67 -11.36
C GLU A 265 5.20 -11.33 -12.67
N GLU A 266 6.12 -12.06 -13.34
CA GLU A 266 5.82 -12.74 -14.60
C GLU A 266 4.74 -13.83 -14.40
N GLU A 267 4.88 -14.65 -13.35
CA GLU A 267 3.92 -15.70 -12.99
C GLU A 267 2.53 -15.11 -12.69
N MET A 268 2.49 -13.96 -11.99
CA MET A 268 1.25 -13.24 -11.72
C MET A 268 0.58 -12.70 -13.00
N ILE A 269 1.36 -12.19 -13.95
CA ILE A 269 0.86 -11.70 -15.24
C ILE A 269 0.35 -12.86 -16.09
N GLU A 270 1.06 -13.98 -16.12
CA GLU A 270 0.68 -15.18 -16.87
C GLU A 270 -0.64 -15.78 -16.38
N GLU A 271 -0.76 -16.00 -15.06
CA GLU A 271 -2.01 -16.46 -14.42
C GLU A 271 -3.19 -15.55 -14.80
N ALA A 272 -3.00 -14.24 -14.75
CA ALA A 272 -4.05 -13.28 -15.08
C ALA A 272 -4.42 -13.30 -16.57
N VAL A 273 -3.46 -13.43 -17.49
CA VAL A 273 -3.75 -13.54 -18.93
C VAL A 273 -4.54 -14.80 -19.23
N GLU A 274 -4.18 -15.94 -18.65
CA GLU A 274 -4.92 -17.19 -18.82
C GLU A 274 -6.37 -17.05 -18.33
N ASP A 275 -6.57 -16.45 -17.16
CA ASP A 275 -7.89 -16.21 -16.60
C ASP A 275 -8.74 -15.27 -17.48
N LEU A 276 -8.11 -14.25 -18.07
CA LEU A 276 -8.76 -13.38 -19.05
C LEU A 276 -9.20 -14.12 -20.30
N GLN A 277 -8.34 -14.98 -20.86
CA GLN A 277 -8.65 -15.79 -22.02
C GLN A 277 -9.80 -16.78 -21.72
N ARG A 278 -9.74 -17.45 -20.57
CA ARG A 278 -10.79 -18.38 -20.10
C ARG A 278 -12.14 -17.69 -19.90
N SER A 279 -12.16 -16.41 -19.56
CA SER A 279 -13.40 -15.65 -19.36
C SER A 279 -14.19 -15.36 -20.65
N GLY A 280 -13.64 -15.66 -21.84
CA GLY A 280 -14.31 -15.46 -23.14
C GLY A 280 -14.68 -14.01 -23.46
N LEU A 281 -14.17 -13.06 -22.68
CA LEU A 281 -14.56 -11.64 -22.69
C LEU A 281 -13.68 -10.76 -23.58
N LEU A 282 -12.82 -11.38 -24.38
CA LEU A 282 -12.09 -10.75 -25.46
C LEU A 282 -12.22 -11.70 -26.65
N GLU A 283 -12.79 -11.18 -27.75
CA GLU A 283 -12.58 -11.74 -29.09
C GLU A 283 -11.11 -12.12 -29.23
N GLU A 284 -10.84 -13.22 -29.91
CA GLU A 284 -9.53 -13.61 -30.42
C GLU A 284 -8.90 -12.45 -31.20
N SER A 285 -8.37 -11.46 -30.49
CA SER A 285 -7.64 -10.38 -31.14
C SER A 285 -6.38 -11.03 -31.66
N ASN A 286 -6.16 -10.89 -32.97
CA ASN A 286 -5.06 -11.37 -33.82
C ASN A 286 -3.61 -11.19 -33.29
N PHE A 287 -3.43 -10.79 -32.04
CA PHE A 287 -2.18 -10.53 -31.34
C PHE A 287 -1.37 -11.79 -31.01
N PHE A 288 -2.01 -12.93 -30.70
CA PHE A 288 -1.32 -14.21 -30.48
C PHE A 288 -1.11 -15.05 -31.75
N ARG A 289 -1.63 -14.59 -32.90
CA ARG A 289 -1.45 -15.29 -34.19
C ARG A 289 -0.09 -15.03 -34.85
N GLY A 290 0.83 -14.37 -34.13
CA GLY A 290 2.21 -14.11 -34.56
C GLY A 290 3.25 -15.08 -34.00
N GLY A 291 2.84 -16.09 -33.21
CA GLY A 291 3.71 -17.22 -32.91
C GLY A 291 3.84 -18.14 -34.13
N PRO A 292 4.97 -18.86 -34.32
CA PRO A 292 5.12 -19.80 -35.43
C PRO A 292 3.92 -20.74 -35.43
N PRO A 293 3.34 -21.06 -36.60
CA PRO A 293 2.12 -21.85 -36.66
C PRO A 293 2.32 -23.13 -35.85
N GLU A 294 1.46 -23.34 -34.86
CA GLU A 294 1.34 -24.64 -34.21
C GLU A 294 1.22 -25.66 -35.33
N LEU A 295 2.19 -26.57 -35.37
CA LEU A 295 2.17 -27.76 -36.19
C LEU A 295 0.88 -28.53 -35.83
N GLU A 296 -0.20 -28.24 -36.55
CA GLU A 296 -1.43 -29.00 -36.52
C GLU A 296 -1.05 -30.40 -37.03
N TYR A 297 -0.88 -31.34 -36.09
CA TYR A 297 -0.62 -32.74 -36.39
C TYR A 297 -1.89 -33.33 -37.02
N GLY A 298 -2.04 -33.13 -38.34
CA GLY A 298 -3.27 -33.44 -39.05
C GLY A 298 -3.08 -33.51 -40.57
N THR A 299 -2.73 -34.71 -41.05
CA THR A 299 -3.06 -35.30 -42.36
C THR A 299 -2.63 -34.57 -43.65
N PHE A 300 -1.68 -35.20 -44.35
CA PHE A 300 -1.21 -34.96 -45.73
C PHE A 300 -2.12 -34.13 -46.65
N GLY A 301 -1.62 -32.96 -47.06
CA GLY A 301 -2.05 -32.22 -48.25
C GLY A 301 -0.84 -31.51 -48.84
N GLY A 302 -0.32 -32.03 -49.96
CA GLY A 302 0.85 -31.46 -50.64
C GLY A 302 0.55 -30.15 -51.36
N GLY A 303 1.49 -29.21 -51.30
CA GLY A 303 1.51 -28.00 -52.13
C GLY A 303 2.39 -26.89 -51.54
N ASP A 304 3.52 -26.64 -52.20
CA ASP A 304 4.32 -25.39 -52.21
C ASP A 304 5.07 -24.96 -50.93
N GLY A 305 6.10 -25.72 -50.59
CA GLY A 305 7.12 -25.36 -49.59
C GLY A 305 8.20 -24.42 -50.14
N GLN A 306 7.89 -23.14 -50.34
CA GLN A 306 8.92 -22.15 -50.67
C GLN A 306 8.79 -20.79 -49.98
N ALA A 307 7.69 -20.52 -49.27
CA ALA A 307 7.50 -19.30 -48.47
C ALA A 307 7.74 -19.50 -46.96
N ASP A 308 7.60 -20.73 -46.45
CA ASP A 308 7.69 -21.02 -45.00
C ASP A 308 9.12 -21.30 -44.51
N GLU A 309 10.05 -21.60 -45.41
CA GLU A 309 11.46 -21.84 -45.06
C GLU A 309 12.19 -20.52 -44.71
N GLU A 310 11.78 -19.40 -45.31
CA GLU A 310 12.42 -18.09 -45.14
C GLU A 310 12.10 -17.43 -43.78
N ALA A 311 10.92 -17.72 -43.20
CA ALA A 311 10.55 -17.26 -41.86
C ALA A 311 11.23 -18.08 -40.73
N GLY A 312 11.42 -19.38 -40.94
CA GLY A 312 12.16 -20.26 -40.01
C GLY A 312 13.69 -20.04 -40.06
N LEU A 313 14.23 -19.66 -41.21
CA LEU A 313 15.65 -19.31 -41.37
C LEU A 313 15.99 -17.92 -40.79
N ALA A 314 15.04 -16.99 -40.70
CA ALA A 314 15.23 -15.70 -40.03
C ALA A 314 15.32 -15.83 -38.49
N ALA A 315 14.69 -16.84 -37.90
CA ALA A 315 14.74 -17.12 -36.45
C ALA A 315 16.01 -17.87 -36.03
N SER A 316 16.67 -18.59 -36.93
CA SER A 316 17.86 -19.40 -36.61
C SER A 316 19.20 -18.64 -36.71
N GLY A 317 19.16 -17.34 -37.04
CA GLY A 317 20.34 -16.47 -37.17
C GLY A 317 20.46 -15.35 -36.13
N LEU A 318 19.58 -15.29 -35.13
CA LEU A 318 19.61 -14.25 -34.09
C LEU A 318 20.66 -14.58 -33.03
N THR A 319 21.38 -13.57 -32.56
CA THR A 319 22.29 -13.74 -31.42
C THR A 319 21.49 -14.01 -30.14
N GLU A 320 22.03 -14.77 -29.18
CA GLU A 320 21.38 -15.03 -27.88
C GLU A 320 20.90 -13.73 -27.18
N ALA A 321 21.62 -12.62 -27.40
CA ALA A 321 21.26 -11.30 -26.92
C ALA A 321 20.01 -10.73 -27.60
N GLU A 322 19.86 -10.90 -28.92
CA GLU A 322 18.69 -10.45 -29.68
C GLU A 322 17.45 -11.29 -29.34
N GLU A 323 17.60 -12.61 -29.18
CA GLU A 323 16.51 -13.47 -28.71
C GLU A 323 16.03 -13.07 -27.32
N SER A 324 16.96 -12.81 -26.38
CA SER A 324 16.61 -12.36 -25.03
C SER A 324 15.87 -11.02 -25.05
N LYS A 325 16.29 -10.09 -25.92
CA LYS A 325 15.67 -8.78 -26.07
C LYS A 325 14.28 -8.88 -26.69
N GLN A 326 14.10 -9.71 -27.71
CA GLN A 326 12.78 -9.96 -28.31
C GLN A 326 11.82 -10.56 -27.29
N ARG A 327 12.27 -11.52 -26.50
CA ARG A 327 11.48 -12.12 -25.42
C ARG A 327 11.06 -11.09 -24.38
N GLU A 328 11.97 -10.23 -23.92
CA GLU A 328 11.65 -9.12 -23.00
C GLU A 328 10.63 -8.14 -23.61
N GLU A 329 10.76 -7.81 -24.90
CA GLU A 329 9.82 -6.94 -25.61
C GLU A 329 8.42 -7.56 -25.74
N GLU A 330 8.33 -8.86 -26.01
CA GLU A 330 7.07 -9.60 -26.06
C GLU A 330 6.40 -9.68 -24.68
N GLU A 331 7.17 -10.00 -23.64
CA GLU A 331 6.70 -10.00 -22.25
C GLU A 331 6.20 -8.62 -21.83
N GLN A 332 6.94 -7.56 -22.19
CA GLN A 332 6.52 -6.18 -21.99
C GLN A 332 5.20 -5.92 -22.72
N LYS A 333 5.06 -6.25 -24.01
CA LYS A 333 3.83 -6.04 -24.78
C LYS A 333 2.64 -6.80 -24.19
N ARG A 334 2.84 -8.05 -23.72
CA ARG A 334 1.81 -8.86 -23.04
C ARG A 334 1.36 -8.20 -21.73
N LYS A 335 2.32 -7.78 -20.91
CA LYS A 335 2.06 -6.96 -19.70
C LYS A 335 1.32 -5.67 -20.06
N ILE A 336 1.73 -5.02 -21.16
CA ILE A 336 1.15 -3.77 -21.63
C ILE A 336 -0.34 -3.90 -21.88
N TRP A 337 -0.66 -4.92 -22.66
CA TRP A 337 -2.00 -5.26 -23.08
C TRP A 337 -2.89 -5.64 -21.88
N LEU A 338 -2.41 -6.51 -20.98
CA LEU A 338 -3.13 -6.95 -19.79
C LEU A 338 -3.55 -5.77 -18.92
N LEU A 339 -2.58 -4.93 -18.55
CA LEU A 339 -2.81 -3.79 -17.65
C LEU A 339 -3.76 -2.75 -18.25
N ASN A 340 -3.70 -2.54 -19.57
CA ASN A 340 -4.65 -1.65 -20.26
C ASN A 340 -6.08 -2.22 -20.23
N GLY A 341 -6.22 -3.53 -20.42
CA GLY A 341 -7.50 -4.24 -20.30
C GLY A 341 -8.09 -4.13 -18.90
N GLU A 342 -7.29 -4.40 -17.87
CA GLU A 342 -7.69 -4.30 -16.46
C GLU A 342 -8.05 -2.86 -16.07
N THR A 343 -7.27 -1.86 -16.50
CA THR A 343 -7.59 -0.43 -16.28
C THR A 343 -8.95 -0.08 -16.88
N ARG A 344 -9.22 -0.52 -18.11
CA ARG A 344 -10.50 -0.27 -18.77
C ARG A 344 -11.67 -0.92 -18.03
N ARG A 345 -11.48 -2.12 -17.48
CA ARG A 345 -12.50 -2.82 -16.67
C ARG A 345 -12.73 -2.12 -15.35
N PHE A 346 -11.66 -1.72 -14.67
CA PHE A 346 -11.70 -0.95 -13.43
C PHE A 346 -12.52 0.34 -13.59
N LEU A 347 -12.23 1.13 -14.64
CA LEU A 347 -12.93 2.39 -14.91
C LEU A 347 -14.41 2.19 -15.30
N LYS A 348 -14.74 1.07 -15.95
CA LYS A 348 -16.12 0.71 -16.32
C LYS A 348 -16.93 0.10 -15.17
N ASP A 349 -16.28 -0.37 -14.10
CA ASP A 349 -16.98 -0.96 -12.96
C ASP A 349 -17.69 0.14 -12.16
N LYS A 350 -19.03 0.14 -12.19
CA LYS A 350 -19.85 1.10 -11.43
C LYS A 350 -19.60 1.04 -9.92
N THR A 351 -19.25 -0.13 -9.38
CA THR A 351 -18.97 -0.29 -7.94
C THR A 351 -17.70 0.43 -7.51
N MET A 352 -16.75 0.65 -8.42
CA MET A 352 -15.55 1.43 -8.19
C MET A 352 -15.90 2.88 -7.87
N TRP A 353 -16.76 3.50 -8.66
CA TRP A 353 -17.18 4.89 -8.47
C TRP A 353 -18.01 5.07 -7.19
N TRP A 354 -18.85 4.10 -6.82
CA TRP A 354 -19.54 4.13 -5.52
C TRP A 354 -18.57 4.00 -4.34
N PHE A 355 -17.56 3.15 -4.49
CA PHE A 355 -16.51 2.98 -3.50
C PHE A 355 -15.68 4.26 -3.32
N ALA A 356 -15.23 4.85 -4.44
CA ALA A 356 -14.50 6.11 -4.48
C ALA A 356 -15.33 7.27 -3.93
N ALA A 357 -16.62 7.38 -4.29
CA ALA A 357 -17.52 8.39 -3.74
C ALA A 357 -17.74 8.23 -2.23
N GLY A 358 -17.84 7.00 -1.72
CA GLY A 358 -17.85 6.77 -0.27
C GLY A 358 -16.54 7.19 0.38
N PHE A 359 -15.39 6.87 -0.25
CA PHE A 359 -14.08 7.27 0.26
C PHE A 359 -13.93 8.80 0.31
N PHE A 360 -14.39 9.53 -0.71
CA PHE A 360 -14.50 10.99 -0.72
C PHE A 360 -15.25 11.53 0.50
N LEU A 361 -16.46 11.00 0.72
CA LEU A 361 -17.40 11.50 1.71
C LEU A 361 -16.99 11.20 3.16
N VAL A 362 -16.08 10.23 3.37
CA VAL A 362 -15.52 9.90 4.69
C VAL A 362 -14.17 10.55 4.95
N THR A 363 -13.27 10.54 3.97
CA THR A 363 -11.91 11.08 4.15
C THR A 363 -11.92 12.60 4.21
N GLY A 364 -12.78 13.28 3.43
CA GLY A 364 -12.91 14.73 3.43
C GLY A 364 -13.16 15.33 4.83
N PRO A 365 -14.16 14.86 5.61
CA PRO A 365 -14.35 15.28 6.99
C PRO A 365 -13.13 15.09 7.90
N GLY A 366 -12.39 13.97 7.76
CA GLY A 366 -11.19 13.70 8.55
C GLY A 366 -10.04 14.67 8.22
N GLU A 367 -9.81 14.92 6.93
CA GLU A 367 -8.82 15.89 6.45
C GLU A 367 -9.17 17.32 6.87
N ALA A 368 -10.43 17.72 6.69
CA ALA A 368 -10.88 19.05 7.09
C ALA A 368 -10.78 19.26 8.60
N PHE A 369 -11.02 18.23 9.42
CA PHE A 369 -10.78 18.30 10.86
C PHE A 369 -9.29 18.50 11.18
N LEU A 370 -8.39 17.76 10.52
CA LEU A 370 -6.93 17.92 10.69
C LEU A 370 -6.47 19.34 10.34
N ASN A 371 -6.91 19.84 9.18
CA ASN A 371 -6.47 21.13 8.65
C ASN A 371 -7.02 22.32 9.46
N ASN A 372 -8.13 22.14 10.17
CA ASN A 372 -8.78 23.20 10.97
C ASN A 372 -8.72 22.93 12.48
N LEU A 373 -7.89 21.99 12.92
CA LEU A 373 -7.82 21.58 14.32
C LEU A 373 -7.51 22.75 15.27
N GLY A 374 -6.55 23.60 14.88
CA GLY A 374 -6.15 24.77 15.67
C GLY A 374 -7.26 25.80 15.81
N THR A 375 -7.96 26.13 14.71
CA THR A 375 -9.07 27.10 14.73
C THR A 375 -10.27 26.55 15.48
N VAL A 376 -10.57 25.25 15.38
CA VAL A 376 -11.63 24.60 16.18
C VAL A 376 -11.35 24.72 17.67
N ILE A 377 -10.12 24.40 18.12
CA ILE A 377 -9.75 24.55 19.55
C ILE A 377 -9.88 26.01 20.00
N GLY A 378 -9.48 26.96 19.16
CA GLY A 378 -9.61 28.39 19.42
C GLY A 378 -11.06 28.86 19.63
N THR A 379 -12.06 28.13 19.12
CA THR A 379 -13.48 28.49 19.31
C THR A 379 -14.10 27.98 20.61
N LEU A 380 -13.39 27.12 21.36
CA LEU A 380 -13.94 26.43 22.54
C LEU A 380 -14.05 27.31 23.78
N TYR A 381 -13.20 28.33 23.89
CA TYR A 381 -13.18 29.28 25.01
C TYR A 381 -13.26 30.72 24.51
N PRO A 382 -13.81 31.65 25.32
CA PRO A 382 -13.88 33.06 24.95
C PRO A 382 -12.49 33.64 24.65
N PRO A 383 -12.35 34.58 23.69
CA PRO A 383 -11.07 35.21 23.36
C PRO A 383 -10.36 35.90 24.54
N SER A 384 -11.12 36.28 25.58
CA SER A 384 -10.60 36.86 26.82
C SER A 384 -9.88 35.84 27.73
N THR A 385 -9.94 34.56 27.41
CA THR A 385 -9.32 33.49 28.21
C THR A 385 -7.84 33.39 27.86
N PRO A 386 -6.90 33.55 28.81
CA PRO A 386 -5.48 33.49 28.51
C PRO A 386 -5.10 32.11 27.96
N PRO A 387 -4.25 32.00 26.91
CA PRO A 387 -3.90 30.73 26.28
C PRO A 387 -3.36 29.66 27.25
N SER A 388 -2.68 30.10 28.32
CA SER A 388 -2.14 29.22 29.37
C SER A 388 -3.20 28.52 30.22
N SER A 389 -4.45 28.98 30.18
CA SER A 389 -5.58 28.39 30.91
C SER A 389 -6.39 27.39 30.09
N ILE A 390 -6.12 27.27 28.78
CA ILE A 390 -6.73 26.25 27.93
C ILE A 390 -5.99 24.93 28.19
N PRO A 391 -6.67 23.85 28.64
CA PRO A 391 -6.01 22.63 29.10
C PRO A 391 -5.47 21.74 27.96
N THR A 392 -5.54 22.19 26.70
CA THR A 392 -5.13 21.39 25.54
C THR A 392 -4.56 22.24 24.42
N SER A 393 -3.84 21.58 23.49
CA SER A 393 -3.22 22.19 22.32
C SER A 393 -3.49 21.37 21.06
N ALA A 394 -3.37 21.99 19.89
CA ALA A 394 -3.46 21.29 18.60
C ALA A 394 -2.43 20.15 18.51
N ALA A 395 -1.20 20.35 18.99
CA ALA A 395 -0.14 19.33 18.97
C ALA A 395 -0.52 18.07 19.78
N THR A 396 -1.17 18.25 20.94
CA THR A 396 -1.69 17.14 21.75
C THR A 396 -2.70 16.31 20.95
N HIS A 397 -3.60 16.98 20.24
CA HIS A 397 -4.65 16.32 19.46
C HIS A 397 -4.14 15.67 18.18
N VAL A 398 -3.18 16.27 17.47
CA VAL A 398 -2.46 15.63 16.37
C VAL A 398 -1.80 14.32 16.85
N SER A 399 -1.18 14.34 18.04
CA SER A 399 -0.55 13.15 18.63
C SER A 399 -1.56 12.06 18.98
N ILE A 400 -2.70 12.43 19.59
CA ILE A 400 -3.80 11.49 19.90
C ILE A 400 -4.32 10.84 18.61
N MET A 401 -4.58 11.64 17.57
CA MET A 401 -5.04 11.13 16.28
C MET A 401 -4.03 10.17 15.65
N ALA A 402 -2.73 10.48 15.71
CA ALA A 402 -1.69 9.61 15.19
C ALA A 402 -1.66 8.25 15.92
N ILE A 403 -1.78 8.25 17.25
CA ILE A 403 -1.80 7.02 18.06
C ILE A 403 -3.05 6.19 17.75
N THR A 404 -4.24 6.79 17.80
CA THR A 404 -5.49 6.04 17.56
C THR A 404 -5.60 5.57 16.12
N SER A 405 -5.14 6.37 15.15
CA SER A 405 -5.03 5.97 13.75
C SER A 405 -4.09 4.79 13.56
N THR A 406 -2.94 4.79 14.24
CA THR A 406 -1.95 3.70 14.18
C THR A 406 -2.54 2.40 14.72
N LEU A 407 -3.17 2.46 15.90
CA LEU A 407 -3.84 1.30 16.50
C LEU A 407 -4.96 0.77 15.59
N ALA A 408 -5.78 1.66 15.04
CA ALA A 408 -6.87 1.28 14.14
C ALA A 408 -6.37 0.59 12.87
N ARG A 409 -5.28 1.06 12.26
CA ARG A 409 -4.66 0.41 11.08
C ARG A 409 -4.18 -1.00 11.39
N LEU A 410 -3.47 -1.20 12.51
CA LEU A 410 -2.98 -2.52 12.92
C LEU A 410 -4.13 -3.48 13.29
N ILE A 411 -5.12 -2.99 14.04
CA ILE A 411 -6.30 -3.78 14.43
C ILE A 411 -7.08 -4.20 13.19
N THR A 412 -7.41 -3.26 12.30
CA THR A 412 -8.20 -3.56 11.10
C THR A 412 -7.44 -4.45 10.11
N GLY A 413 -6.14 -4.23 9.91
CA GLY A 413 -5.30 -5.10 9.08
C GLY A 413 -5.28 -6.54 9.61
N THR A 414 -4.98 -6.72 10.89
CA THR A 414 -4.89 -8.04 11.54
C THR A 414 -6.25 -8.74 11.59
N LEU A 415 -7.29 -8.03 12.07
CA LEU A 415 -8.61 -8.61 12.25
C LEU A 415 -9.25 -8.97 10.91
N SER A 416 -8.97 -8.19 9.86
CA SER A 416 -9.41 -8.54 8.51
C SER A 416 -8.82 -9.86 8.02
N ASP A 417 -7.55 -10.13 8.33
CA ASP A 417 -6.90 -11.38 7.91
C ASP A 417 -7.39 -12.60 8.70
N LEU A 418 -7.71 -12.41 9.97
CA LEU A 418 -8.19 -13.50 10.82
C LEU A 418 -9.65 -13.90 10.53
N VAL A 419 -10.48 -12.93 10.19
CA VAL A 419 -11.94 -13.08 10.21
C VAL A 419 -12.55 -13.06 8.81
N ALA A 420 -11.90 -12.45 7.82
CA ALA A 420 -12.47 -12.40 6.49
C ALA A 420 -12.30 -13.73 5.74
N PRO A 421 -13.18 -14.04 4.77
CA PRO A 421 -13.11 -15.29 4.02
C PRO A 421 -11.75 -15.42 3.30
N ALA A 422 -11.25 -16.65 3.18
CA ALA A 422 -10.15 -16.91 2.26
C ALA A 422 -10.57 -16.46 0.86
N SER A 423 -9.78 -15.57 0.25
CA SER A 423 -9.98 -15.13 -1.12
C SER A 423 -9.74 -16.32 -2.04
N THR A 424 -10.76 -16.72 -2.78
CA THR A 424 -10.57 -17.54 -3.97
C THR A 424 -9.88 -16.68 -5.03
N PRO A 425 -8.80 -17.16 -5.66
CA PRO A 425 -8.34 -16.60 -6.94
C PRO A 425 -9.53 -16.53 -7.91
N HIS A 426 -9.56 -15.48 -8.73
CA HIS A 426 -10.64 -15.07 -9.63
C HIS A 426 -11.57 -16.20 -10.13
N ALA A 427 -12.63 -16.51 -9.37
CA ALA A 427 -13.70 -17.36 -9.87
C ALA A 427 -14.71 -16.46 -10.60
N PHE A 428 -14.54 -16.33 -11.91
CA PHE A 428 -15.57 -15.76 -12.78
C PHE A 428 -16.87 -16.59 -12.64
N PRO A 429 -18.04 -15.97 -12.41
CA PRO A 429 -19.31 -16.68 -12.46
C PRO A 429 -19.63 -17.09 -13.90
N HIS A 430 -19.68 -18.40 -14.17
CA HIS A 430 -20.26 -18.92 -15.40
C HIS A 430 -21.75 -18.55 -15.50
N PRO A 431 -22.25 -18.08 -16.65
CA PRO A 431 -23.63 -18.33 -17.05
C PRO A 431 -23.74 -19.84 -17.30
N GLN A 432 -24.51 -20.55 -16.48
CA GLN A 432 -24.91 -21.91 -16.80
C GLN A 432 -25.64 -21.88 -18.15
N PRO A 433 -25.26 -22.68 -19.16
CA PRO A 433 -26.11 -22.86 -20.31
C PRO A 433 -27.44 -23.42 -19.81
N SER A 434 -28.53 -22.75 -20.16
CA SER A 434 -29.88 -23.21 -19.89
C SER A 434 -30.03 -24.64 -20.41
N SER A 435 -30.02 -25.62 -19.50
CA SER A 435 -30.31 -27.00 -19.82
C SER A 435 -31.78 -27.09 -20.22
N SER A 436 -32.04 -27.07 -21.52
CA SER A 436 -33.31 -27.51 -22.09
C SER A 436 -33.58 -28.93 -21.61
N SER A 437 -34.78 -29.11 -21.07
CA SER A 437 -35.36 -30.34 -20.55
C SER A 437 -35.19 -31.56 -21.45
N SER A 438 -34.69 -32.65 -20.89
CA SER A 438 -34.91 -34.02 -21.38
C SER A 438 -35.43 -34.89 -20.22
N PRO A 439 -36.44 -35.75 -20.45
CA PRO A 439 -37.16 -36.44 -19.38
C PRO A 439 -36.38 -37.64 -18.82
N PRO A 440 -36.74 -38.14 -17.61
CA PRO A 440 -35.96 -39.15 -16.91
C PRO A 440 -36.26 -40.56 -17.43
N PHE A 441 -35.21 -41.30 -17.81
CA PHE A 441 -35.28 -42.74 -18.01
C PHE A 441 -34.74 -43.46 -16.77
N SER A 442 -35.57 -44.34 -16.20
CA SER A 442 -35.26 -45.30 -15.14
C SER A 442 -34.46 -46.48 -15.69
N PRO A 443 -33.54 -47.09 -14.90
CA PRO A 443 -32.81 -48.27 -15.35
C PRO A 443 -33.60 -49.54 -15.05
N SER A 444 -33.93 -50.30 -16.10
CA SER A 444 -34.37 -51.69 -16.00
C SER A 444 -33.22 -52.64 -16.36
N SER A 445 -33.18 -53.73 -15.61
CA SER A 445 -32.30 -54.88 -15.63
C SER A 445 -32.17 -55.59 -17.00
N SER A 446 -30.97 -56.09 -17.30
CA SER A 446 -30.81 -57.32 -18.08
C SER A 446 -29.51 -58.07 -17.73
N LEU A 447 -29.63 -59.40 -17.76
CA LEU A 447 -28.71 -60.43 -17.28
C LEU A 447 -27.69 -60.88 -18.34
N SER A 448 -26.62 -61.51 -17.81
CA SER A 448 -25.79 -62.59 -18.39
C SER A 448 -24.80 -62.19 -19.52
N SER A 449 -23.56 -62.68 -19.57
CA SER A 449 -23.14 -64.08 -19.39
C SER A 449 -21.62 -64.22 -19.07
N SER A 450 -21.29 -65.42 -18.63
CA SER A 450 -20.12 -65.98 -17.95
C SER A 450 -18.91 -66.37 -18.81
N SER A 451 -17.71 -66.42 -18.21
CA SER A 451 -16.76 -67.56 -18.31
C SER A 451 -15.60 -67.43 -17.31
N SER A 452 -15.03 -68.59 -16.94
CA SER A 452 -14.40 -68.95 -15.65
C SER A 452 -12.94 -69.43 -15.75
N SER A 453 -12.15 -69.29 -14.68
CA SER A 453 -11.07 -70.22 -14.21
C SER A 453 -10.40 -69.68 -12.91
N THR A 454 -10.60 -70.25 -11.69
CA THR A 454 -9.84 -71.31 -10.96
C THR A 454 -8.32 -71.04 -10.83
N LEU A 455 -7.65 -70.85 -9.66
CA LEU A 455 -7.48 -71.68 -8.44
C LEU A 455 -6.77 -70.87 -7.30
N PRO A 456 -6.59 -71.40 -6.04
CA PRO A 456 -6.49 -70.64 -4.78
C PRO A 456 -5.06 -70.45 -4.24
N PRO A 457 -4.84 -69.55 -3.25
CA PRO A 457 -3.58 -69.52 -2.50
C PRO A 457 -3.63 -70.39 -1.22
N SER A 458 -2.51 -71.08 -0.99
CA SER A 458 -2.11 -71.92 0.14
C SER A 458 -1.90 -71.13 1.46
N PRO A 459 -1.91 -71.80 2.63
CA PRO A 459 -1.87 -71.14 3.93
C PRO A 459 -0.44 -70.73 4.35
N PRO A 460 -0.24 -69.60 5.04
CA PRO A 460 1.06 -69.29 5.64
C PRO A 460 1.30 -70.12 6.91
N SER A 461 2.49 -70.71 6.97
CA SER A 461 3.05 -71.53 8.04
C SER A 461 3.40 -70.73 9.31
N LEU A 462 2.82 -71.12 10.44
CA LEU A 462 3.43 -71.46 11.75
C LEU A 462 4.68 -70.73 12.30
N PHE A 463 4.99 -69.47 11.94
CA PHE A 463 6.08 -68.71 12.60
C PHE A 463 5.73 -67.28 13.05
N SER A 464 4.46 -66.91 13.17
CA SER A 464 4.07 -65.59 13.70
C SER A 464 3.13 -65.65 14.90
N ARG A 465 3.04 -66.81 15.59
CA ARG A 465 2.02 -67.08 16.61
C ARG A 465 2.49 -67.07 18.06
N ILE A 466 3.69 -66.61 18.36
CA ILE A 466 4.17 -66.49 19.75
C ILE A 466 4.82 -65.13 19.92
N LEU A 467 3.98 -64.12 20.19
CA LEU A 467 4.22 -62.95 21.07
C LEU A 467 3.22 -61.83 20.73
N GLY A 468 1.95 -62.04 21.11
CA GLY A 468 1.18 -60.96 21.73
C GLY A 468 1.19 -61.18 23.26
N PRO A 469 0.86 -60.18 24.11
CA PRO A 469 -0.05 -59.08 23.79
C PRO A 469 0.35 -57.71 24.37
N LEU A 470 0.40 -56.69 23.51
CA LEU A 470 -0.09 -55.35 23.86
C LEU A 470 -1.27 -55.04 22.92
N ARG A 471 -2.44 -55.63 23.26
CA ARG A 471 -3.74 -55.32 22.66
C ARG A 471 -4.05 -53.83 22.91
N THR A 472 -4.08 -53.01 21.87
CA THR A 472 -5.28 -52.62 21.10
C THR A 472 -6.44 -52.09 21.95
N ILE A 473 -6.74 -50.81 21.78
CA ILE A 473 -8.14 -50.39 21.58
C ILE A 473 -8.20 -49.69 20.22
N HIS A 474 -8.71 -50.43 19.24
CA HIS A 474 -9.35 -49.88 18.07
C HIS A 474 -10.54 -49.02 18.54
N HIS A 475 -10.44 -47.70 18.41
CA HIS A 475 -11.63 -46.85 18.42
C HIS A 475 -11.93 -46.42 16.99
N SER A 476 -12.91 -47.13 16.42
CA SER A 476 -13.99 -46.61 15.58
C SER A 476 -13.64 -45.51 14.56
N ARG A 477 -13.79 -45.88 13.28
CA ARG A 477 -13.97 -44.99 12.10
C ARG A 477 -15.23 -44.09 12.20
N THR A 478 -15.70 -43.75 13.39
CA THR A 478 -16.94 -43.02 13.69
C THR A 478 -16.67 -41.65 14.36
N LEU A 479 -15.46 -41.09 14.20
CA LEU A 479 -15.13 -39.71 14.62
C LEU A 479 -14.71 -38.82 13.44
N ARG A 480 -15.16 -39.14 12.22
CA ARG A 480 -14.98 -38.27 11.04
C ARG A 480 -16.09 -37.24 10.85
N ASN A 481 -17.17 -37.29 11.66
CA ASN A 481 -18.34 -36.41 11.54
C ASN A 481 -18.65 -35.58 12.80
N LEU A 482 -17.67 -35.36 13.67
CA LEU A 482 -17.78 -34.34 14.73
C LEU A 482 -16.57 -33.41 14.74
N HIS A 483 -16.22 -32.88 13.55
CA HIS A 483 -15.83 -31.48 13.58
C HIS A 483 -17.07 -30.75 14.08
N LEU A 484 -17.07 -30.34 15.36
CA LEU A 484 -17.77 -29.13 15.74
C LEU A 484 -17.34 -28.10 14.70
N ARG A 485 -18.20 -27.91 13.70
CA ARG A 485 -18.07 -26.86 12.71
C ARG A 485 -18.33 -25.61 13.51
N VAL A 486 -17.31 -25.18 14.25
CA VAL A 486 -17.19 -23.81 14.70
C VAL A 486 -17.28 -23.07 13.39
N LYS A 487 -18.49 -22.58 13.07
CA LYS A 487 -18.70 -21.68 11.96
C LYS A 487 -17.78 -20.52 12.31
N ARG A 488 -16.58 -20.49 11.73
CA ARG A 488 -15.72 -19.32 11.86
C ARG A 488 -16.58 -18.16 11.43
N LEU A 489 -16.84 -17.24 12.33
CA LEU A 489 -17.58 -16.03 12.02
C LEU A 489 -16.80 -15.36 10.89
N THR A 490 -17.39 -15.31 9.70
CA THR A 490 -16.78 -14.69 8.53
C THR A 490 -17.37 -13.30 8.42
N LEU A 491 -16.58 -12.29 8.78
CA LEU A 491 -16.96 -10.88 8.69
C LEU A 491 -16.26 -10.28 7.48
N SER A 492 -17.02 -9.54 6.67
CA SER A 492 -16.46 -8.89 5.50
C SER A 492 -15.61 -7.69 5.90
N ARG A 493 -14.56 -7.40 5.12
CA ARG A 493 -13.76 -6.17 5.29
C ARG A 493 -14.60 -4.90 5.22
N LEU A 494 -15.71 -4.92 4.49
CA LEU A 494 -16.65 -3.81 4.42
C LEU A 494 -17.41 -3.56 5.72
N THR A 495 -17.61 -4.60 6.53
CA THR A 495 -18.18 -4.43 7.87
C THR A 495 -17.24 -3.60 8.74
N PHE A 496 -15.93 -3.91 8.74
CA PHE A 496 -14.95 -3.10 9.45
C PHE A 496 -14.88 -1.67 8.91
N LEU A 497 -14.88 -1.50 7.58
CA LEU A 497 -14.84 -0.18 6.96
C LEU A 497 -16.03 0.69 7.39
N ILE A 498 -17.25 0.15 7.34
CA ILE A 498 -18.47 0.85 7.74
C ILE A 498 -18.50 1.12 9.25
N SER A 499 -18.07 0.17 10.08
CA SER A 499 -18.01 0.37 11.54
C SER A 499 -17.05 1.49 11.93
N PHE A 500 -15.86 1.55 11.34
CA PHE A 500 -14.89 2.60 11.63
C PHE A 500 -15.28 3.95 11.00
N ALA A 501 -15.96 3.97 9.86
CA ALA A 501 -16.57 5.20 9.35
C ALA A 501 -17.66 5.72 10.30
N PHE A 502 -18.47 4.84 10.89
CA PHE A 502 -19.44 5.26 11.91
C PHE A 502 -18.75 5.80 13.18
N LEU A 503 -17.61 5.23 13.59
CA LEU A 503 -16.79 5.79 14.68
C LEU A 503 -16.30 7.20 14.35
N LEU A 504 -15.85 7.45 13.11
CA LEU A 504 -15.50 8.80 12.66
C LEU A 504 -16.69 9.75 12.76
N SER A 505 -17.86 9.34 12.28
CA SER A 505 -19.10 10.13 12.37
C SER A 505 -19.50 10.39 13.82
N LEU A 506 -19.27 9.45 14.75
CA LEU A 506 -19.54 9.67 16.16
C LEU A 506 -18.64 10.77 16.73
N GLY A 507 -17.37 10.81 16.32
CA GLY A 507 -16.44 11.89 16.69
C GLY A 507 -16.91 13.25 16.17
N THR A 508 -17.32 13.35 14.90
CA THR A 508 -17.83 14.60 14.33
C THR A 508 -19.15 15.05 14.96
N LEU A 509 -20.06 14.12 15.26
CA LEU A 509 -21.30 14.42 15.98
C LEU A 509 -21.03 14.90 17.41
N PHE A 510 -20.13 14.22 18.12
CA PHE A 510 -19.78 14.59 19.50
C PHE A 510 -19.24 16.02 19.54
N LEU A 511 -18.40 16.41 18.59
CA LEU A 511 -17.99 17.80 18.43
C LEU A 511 -19.20 18.70 18.11
N ALA A 512 -19.98 18.38 17.08
CA ALA A 512 -21.10 19.20 16.60
C ALA A 512 -22.15 19.53 17.67
N THR A 513 -22.40 18.63 18.63
CA THR A 513 -23.35 18.86 19.73
C THR A 513 -22.96 19.98 20.68
N GLY A 514 -21.70 20.44 20.66
CA GLY A 514 -21.21 21.46 21.58
C GLY A 514 -20.90 20.94 22.99
N LEU A 515 -20.92 19.63 23.23
CA LEU A 515 -20.57 19.02 24.53
C LEU A 515 -19.13 19.27 24.98
N VAL A 516 -18.28 19.71 24.04
CA VAL A 516 -16.88 20.05 24.25
C VAL A 516 -16.68 21.57 24.46
N GLN A 517 -17.72 22.39 24.23
CA GLN A 517 -17.65 23.83 24.47
C GLN A 517 -17.36 24.11 25.95
N ASN A 518 -16.38 24.98 26.21
CA ASN A 518 -15.84 25.27 27.55
C ASN A 518 -15.25 24.06 28.31
N HIS A 519 -15.17 22.89 27.68
CA HIS A 519 -14.73 21.62 28.26
C HIS A 519 -13.70 20.94 27.35
N ALA A 520 -12.60 21.63 27.06
CA ALA A 520 -11.60 21.12 26.11
C ALA A 520 -10.88 19.85 26.60
N GLU A 521 -10.97 19.51 27.89
CA GLU A 521 -10.52 18.23 28.43
C GLU A 521 -11.27 17.03 27.84
N ARG A 522 -12.43 17.23 27.18
CA ARG A 522 -13.20 16.16 26.51
C ARG A 522 -12.82 16.02 25.03
N PHE A 523 -12.04 16.95 24.47
CA PHE A 523 -11.73 17.00 23.05
C PHE A 523 -10.87 15.82 22.58
N TRP A 524 -10.20 15.09 23.51
CA TRP A 524 -9.49 13.85 23.18
C TRP A 524 -10.43 12.76 22.66
N LEU A 525 -11.71 12.73 23.08
CA LEU A 525 -12.71 11.79 22.56
C LEU A 525 -12.97 12.05 21.06
N VAL A 526 -13.16 13.32 20.68
CA VAL A 526 -13.33 13.74 19.28
C VAL A 526 -12.11 13.30 18.46
N SER A 527 -10.93 13.69 18.92
CA SER A 527 -9.66 13.41 18.23
C SER A 527 -9.41 11.91 18.11
N GLY A 528 -9.66 11.16 19.18
CA GLY A 528 -9.46 9.72 19.23
C GLY A 528 -10.38 8.97 18.27
N LEU A 529 -11.68 9.31 18.26
CA LEU A 529 -12.70 8.70 17.39
C LEU A 529 -12.46 9.02 15.91
N ILE A 530 -12.22 10.29 15.58
CA ILE A 530 -11.91 10.70 14.20
C ILE A 530 -10.60 10.04 13.74
N GLY A 531 -9.55 10.06 14.56
CA GLY A 531 -8.26 9.44 14.25
C GLY A 531 -8.38 7.92 14.01
N ALA A 532 -9.11 7.20 14.85
CA ALA A 532 -9.33 5.76 14.68
C ALA A 532 -10.10 5.45 13.38
N GLY A 533 -11.20 6.16 13.13
CA GLY A 533 -12.00 5.96 11.93
C GLY A 533 -11.24 6.30 10.64
N TYR A 534 -10.57 7.45 10.62
CA TYR A 534 -9.74 7.90 9.50
C TYR A 534 -8.61 6.91 9.21
N GLY A 535 -7.89 6.47 10.25
CA GLY A 535 -6.80 5.50 10.13
C GLY A 535 -7.26 4.17 9.54
N ALA A 536 -8.35 3.61 10.05
CA ALA A 536 -8.92 2.36 9.56
C ALA A 536 -9.37 2.45 8.09
N VAL A 537 -9.99 3.57 7.70
CA VAL A 537 -10.44 3.78 6.31
C VAL A 537 -9.25 3.80 5.35
N PHE A 538 -8.14 4.46 5.70
CA PHE A 538 -6.91 4.47 4.90
C PHE A 538 -6.14 3.15 4.91
N ALA A 539 -6.35 2.25 5.88
CA ALA A 539 -5.80 0.89 5.84
C ALA A 539 -6.67 -0.07 5.01
N LEU A 540 -7.99 -0.02 5.20
CA LEU A 540 -8.91 -0.96 4.56
C LEU A 540 -9.14 -0.64 3.08
N ALA A 541 -9.12 0.63 2.69
CA ALA A 541 -9.39 1.01 1.31
C ALA A 541 -8.41 0.40 0.28
N PRO A 542 -7.06 0.48 0.45
CA PRO A 542 -6.15 -0.18 -0.48
C PRO A 542 -6.30 -1.71 -0.46
N ILE A 543 -6.56 -2.30 0.72
CA ILE A 543 -6.81 -3.75 0.83
C ILE A 543 -8.05 -4.15 0.04
N ILE A 544 -9.14 -3.39 0.13
CA ILE A 544 -10.37 -3.66 -0.65
C ILE A 544 -10.09 -3.48 -2.14
N THR A 545 -9.35 -2.45 -2.54
CA THR A 545 -8.96 -2.24 -3.93
C THR A 545 -8.20 -3.45 -4.49
N SER A 546 -7.26 -4.00 -3.73
CA SER A 546 -6.47 -5.17 -4.16
C SER A 546 -7.30 -6.46 -4.22
N LEU A 547 -8.39 -6.56 -3.45
CA LEU A 547 -9.26 -7.73 -3.41
C LEU A 547 -10.29 -7.74 -4.54
N VAL A 548 -10.80 -6.57 -4.92
CA VAL A 548 -11.87 -6.45 -5.90
C VAL A 548 -11.32 -6.42 -7.32
N TRP A 549 -10.21 -5.71 -7.54
CA TRP A 549 -9.66 -5.43 -8.88
C TRP A 549 -8.25 -5.99 -9.09
N GLY A 550 -7.82 -6.94 -8.26
CA GLY A 550 -6.55 -7.64 -8.44
C GLY A 550 -5.32 -6.86 -7.98
N LEU A 551 -4.16 -7.52 -8.12
CA LEU A 551 -2.85 -7.03 -7.68
C LEU A 551 -1.97 -6.56 -8.84
N GLU A 552 -2.27 -7.03 -10.05
CA GLU A 552 -1.51 -6.85 -11.28
C GLU A 552 -1.38 -5.35 -11.60
N ASN A 553 -2.51 -4.65 -11.56
CA ASN A 553 -2.65 -3.20 -11.81
C ASN A 553 -2.96 -2.41 -10.52
N PHE A 554 -2.49 -2.91 -9.37
CA PHE A 554 -2.84 -2.35 -8.07
C PHE A 554 -2.42 -0.89 -7.92
N GLY A 555 -1.21 -0.52 -8.37
CA GLY A 555 -0.69 0.83 -8.22
C GLY A 555 -1.58 1.87 -8.90
N THR A 556 -2.02 1.58 -10.13
CA THR A 556 -2.92 2.40 -10.93
C THR A 556 -4.31 2.47 -10.29
N ASN A 557 -4.88 1.32 -9.94
CA ASN A 557 -6.23 1.23 -9.36
C ASN A 557 -6.31 1.97 -8.01
N TRP A 558 -5.34 1.74 -7.12
CA TRP A 558 -5.26 2.43 -5.84
C TRP A 558 -4.95 3.91 -6.03
N GLY A 559 -4.05 4.25 -6.94
CA GLY A 559 -3.71 5.64 -7.26
C GLY A 559 -4.94 6.45 -7.67
N ILE A 560 -5.81 5.92 -8.53
CA ILE A 560 -7.04 6.61 -8.94
C ILE A 560 -7.98 6.85 -7.74
N VAL A 561 -8.15 5.86 -6.86
CA VAL A 561 -8.99 6.00 -5.65
C VAL A 561 -8.36 6.98 -4.65
N ALA A 562 -7.04 6.96 -4.51
CA ALA A 562 -6.30 7.76 -3.54
C ALA A 562 -6.16 9.24 -3.90
N MET A 563 -6.56 9.66 -5.10
CA MET A 563 -6.68 11.10 -5.45
C MET A 563 -7.86 11.79 -4.77
N VAL A 564 -8.89 11.00 -4.45
CA VAL A 564 -10.19 11.50 -4.00
C VAL A 564 -10.14 12.29 -2.65
N PRO A 565 -9.31 11.92 -1.65
CA PRO A 565 -9.17 12.69 -0.42
C PRO A 565 -8.81 14.16 -0.62
N ALA A 566 -7.95 14.51 -1.59
CA ALA A 566 -7.62 15.91 -1.87
C ALA A 566 -8.84 16.75 -2.25
N ALA A 567 -9.73 16.19 -3.09
CA ALA A 567 -10.97 16.84 -3.44
C ALA A 567 -11.90 16.97 -2.21
N GLY A 568 -11.97 15.93 -1.37
CA GLY A 568 -12.80 15.92 -0.16
C GLY A 568 -12.34 16.96 0.86
N ALA A 569 -11.03 17.04 1.11
CA ALA A 569 -10.40 18.01 1.98
C ALA A 569 -10.67 19.45 1.53
N THR A 570 -10.53 19.70 0.22
CA THR A 570 -10.79 21.02 -0.38
C THR A 570 -12.24 21.45 -0.18
N VAL A 571 -13.20 20.57 -0.48
CA VAL A 571 -14.63 20.88 -0.34
C VAL A 571 -14.98 21.19 1.11
N TRP A 572 -14.61 20.31 2.05
CA TRP A 572 -14.97 20.50 3.45
C TRP A 572 -14.18 21.61 4.14
N GLY A 573 -12.94 21.88 3.72
CA GLY A 573 -12.14 23.01 4.19
C GLY A 573 -12.75 24.36 3.81
N LEU A 574 -13.25 24.49 2.57
CA LEU A 574 -13.96 25.69 2.10
C LEU A 574 -15.29 25.88 2.85
N VAL A 575 -16.06 24.80 3.05
CA VAL A 575 -17.31 24.85 3.82
C VAL A 575 -17.06 25.29 5.26
N TYR A 576 -16.04 24.71 5.92
CA TYR A 576 -15.66 25.11 7.28
C TYR A 576 -15.30 26.59 7.35
N SER A 577 -14.42 27.05 6.46
CA SER A 577 -13.94 28.42 6.44
C SER A 577 -15.08 29.42 6.22
N ALA A 578 -15.99 29.13 5.29
CA ALA A 578 -17.15 29.98 5.01
C ALA A 578 -18.11 30.07 6.21
N VAL A 579 -18.36 28.97 6.91
CA VAL A 579 -19.21 28.97 8.12
C VAL A 579 -18.53 29.74 9.25
N TYR A 580 -17.23 29.53 9.45
CA TYR A 580 -16.44 30.21 10.47
C TYR A 580 -16.46 31.73 10.27
N GLN A 581 -16.12 32.21 9.06
CA GLN A 581 -16.07 33.64 8.74
C GLN A 581 -17.44 34.31 8.89
N ARG A 582 -18.49 33.68 8.35
CA ARG A 582 -19.87 34.20 8.46
C ARG A 582 -20.32 34.38 9.91
N MET A 583 -19.86 33.51 10.81
CA MET A 583 -20.22 33.58 12.23
C MET A 583 -19.33 34.57 13.00
N ALA A 584 -18.07 34.73 12.61
CA ALA A 584 -17.20 35.77 13.15
C ALA A 584 -17.78 37.17 12.88
N GLU A 585 -18.17 37.45 11.63
CA GLU A 585 -18.77 38.72 11.21
C GLU A 585 -20.09 39.03 11.94
N ARG A 586 -20.89 38.01 12.22
CA ARG A 586 -22.11 38.14 13.01
C ARG A 586 -21.82 38.51 14.46
N GLY A 587 -20.78 37.92 15.06
CA GLY A 587 -20.33 38.25 16.41
C GLY A 587 -19.90 39.71 16.56
N VAL A 588 -19.17 40.24 15.57
CA VAL A 588 -18.83 41.66 15.46
C VAL A 588 -20.09 42.51 15.39
N SER A 589 -20.99 42.18 14.47
CA SER A 589 -22.24 42.93 14.25
C SER A 589 -23.13 42.99 15.49
N SER A 590 -23.17 41.94 16.31
CA SER A 590 -23.91 41.94 17.57
C SER A 590 -23.21 42.71 18.70
N SER A 591 -21.88 42.81 18.68
CA SER A 591 -21.12 43.66 19.61
C SER A 591 -21.24 45.16 19.30
N LEU A 592 -21.54 45.51 18.05
CA LEU A 592 -21.78 46.88 17.56
C LEU A 592 -23.24 47.37 17.68
N SER A 593 -24.07 46.69 18.48
CA SER A 593 -25.44 47.15 18.76
C SER A 593 -25.43 48.55 19.41
N PRO A 594 -26.20 49.53 18.90
CA PRO A 594 -26.14 50.93 19.34
C PRO A 594 -26.91 51.13 20.65
N THR A 595 -26.30 50.78 21.78
CA THR A 595 -26.74 51.23 23.11
C THR A 595 -25.72 52.19 23.69
N SER A 596 -25.56 53.32 23.01
CA SER A 596 -25.29 54.63 23.61
C SER A 596 -25.50 55.71 22.55
N VAL A 597 -26.77 56.11 22.38
CA VAL A 597 -27.06 57.47 21.94
C VAL A 597 -26.59 58.38 23.08
N SER A 598 -25.32 58.75 23.08
CA SER A 598 -24.86 60.00 23.67
C SER A 598 -24.70 60.97 22.51
N THR A 599 -25.75 61.76 22.29
CA THR A 599 -25.66 63.03 21.57
C THR A 599 -24.50 63.83 22.12
N ASN A 600 -23.45 63.99 21.32
CA ASN A 600 -22.58 65.16 21.36
C ASN A 600 -22.26 65.52 19.92
N LEU A 601 -23.10 66.40 19.37
CA LEU A 601 -22.73 67.30 18.29
C LEU A 601 -21.53 68.11 18.78
N ASN A 602 -20.33 67.79 18.30
CA ASN A 602 -19.21 68.71 18.03
C ASN A 602 -17.91 67.91 17.91
N ALA A 603 -17.55 67.53 16.69
CA ALA A 603 -16.15 67.28 16.33
C ALA A 603 -15.96 67.70 14.87
N THR A 604 -15.64 68.98 14.74
CA THR A 604 -15.04 69.60 13.55
C THR A 604 -13.76 68.87 13.14
N LEU A 605 -13.61 68.64 11.84
CA LEU A 605 -12.35 68.60 11.07
C LEU A 605 -11.07 68.43 11.89
N GLN A 606 -10.60 67.18 12.02
CA GLN A 606 -9.20 66.90 12.30
C GLN A 606 -8.72 65.66 11.54
N THR A 607 -7.52 65.81 11.03
CA THR A 607 -6.75 65.03 10.05
C THR A 607 -6.64 63.53 10.34
N PRO A 608 -6.46 62.67 9.32
CA PRO A 608 -6.21 61.26 9.51
C PRO A 608 -4.75 61.07 9.91
N ASN A 609 -4.50 60.89 11.20
CA ASN A 609 -3.22 60.42 11.72
C ASN A 609 -3.50 59.61 12.99
N ASP A 610 -3.79 58.33 12.81
CA ASP A 610 -3.55 57.29 13.80
C ASP A 610 -3.38 55.95 13.07
N ASN A 611 -2.12 55.56 12.91
CA ASN A 611 -1.66 54.27 12.39
C ASN A 611 -1.75 53.20 13.49
N ASN A 612 -2.95 52.92 13.98
CA ASN A 612 -3.21 51.70 14.76
C ASN A 612 -4.21 50.83 13.98
N ASN A 613 -3.76 50.33 12.83
CA ASN A 613 -4.33 49.09 12.27
C ASN A 613 -3.70 47.92 13.04
N ASP A 614 -4.08 47.76 14.30
CA ASP A 614 -4.12 46.43 14.86
C ASP A 614 -5.38 45.79 14.27
N ASP A 615 -5.20 45.11 13.13
CA ASP A 615 -6.16 44.16 12.60
C ASP A 615 -6.29 43.03 13.66
N ASP A 616 -7.04 43.30 14.74
CA ASP A 616 -7.47 42.27 15.68
C ASP A 616 -8.38 41.33 14.88
N ASP A 617 -7.79 40.28 14.30
CA ASP A 617 -8.51 39.18 13.66
C ASP A 617 -9.62 38.71 14.62
N VAL A 618 -10.87 39.07 14.33
CA VAL A 618 -11.99 38.74 15.21
C VAL A 618 -12.19 37.22 15.18
N LEU A 619 -11.66 36.56 16.19
CA LEU A 619 -11.75 35.12 16.37
C LEU A 619 -13.21 34.71 16.61
N CYS A 620 -13.71 33.79 15.79
CA CYS A 620 -15.04 33.23 15.96
C CYS A 620 -15.08 32.40 17.26
N TYR A 621 -16.04 32.72 18.14
CA TYR A 621 -16.25 32.01 19.39
C TYR A 621 -17.63 31.35 19.45
N GLY A 622 -17.67 30.15 20.03
CA GLY A 622 -18.91 29.43 20.31
C GLY A 622 -19.21 28.32 19.32
N THR A 623 -20.23 27.52 19.67
CA THR A 623 -20.65 26.34 18.89
C THR A 623 -21.06 26.68 17.48
N GLY A 624 -21.60 27.90 17.25
CA GLY A 624 -22.00 28.36 15.93
C GLY A 624 -20.88 28.38 14.88
N CYS A 625 -19.62 28.53 15.31
CA CYS A 625 -18.46 28.62 14.42
C CYS A 625 -18.08 27.29 13.76
N TYR A 626 -18.46 26.16 14.35
CA TYR A 626 -18.05 24.84 13.85
C TYR A 626 -19.21 23.83 13.76
N ALA A 627 -20.21 23.88 14.64
CA ALA A 627 -21.25 22.87 14.74
C ALA A 627 -22.00 22.59 13.42
N PRO A 628 -22.44 23.61 12.65
CA PRO A 628 -23.15 23.36 11.38
C PRO A 628 -22.31 22.54 10.39
N THR A 629 -21.02 22.84 10.30
CA THR A 629 -20.07 22.13 9.44
C THR A 629 -19.93 20.68 9.87
N PHE A 630 -19.73 20.42 11.17
CA PHE A 630 -19.55 19.06 11.68
C PHE A 630 -20.83 18.21 11.63
N TYR A 631 -22.02 18.82 11.74
CA TYR A 631 -23.28 18.14 11.44
C TYR A 631 -23.36 17.71 9.97
N ALA A 632 -23.02 18.61 9.04
CA ALA A 632 -23.03 18.30 7.61
C ALA A 632 -21.99 17.21 7.25
N MET A 633 -20.81 17.24 7.86
CA MET A 633 -19.79 16.20 7.75
C MET A 633 -20.29 14.83 8.23
N SER A 634 -21.05 14.80 9.33
CA SER A 634 -21.61 13.56 9.86
C SER A 634 -22.61 12.93 8.90
N VAL A 635 -23.48 13.74 8.29
CA VAL A 635 -24.42 13.30 7.25
C VAL A 635 -23.67 12.78 6.02
N SER A 636 -22.59 13.45 5.61
CA SER A 636 -21.72 12.98 4.52
C SER A 636 -21.19 11.56 4.76
N VAL A 637 -20.70 11.29 5.97
CA VAL A 637 -20.22 9.95 6.35
C VAL A 637 -21.34 8.90 6.30
N TRP A 638 -22.58 9.26 6.69
CA TRP A 638 -23.71 8.33 6.61
C TRP A 638 -24.09 8.00 5.17
N ILE A 639 -24.08 9.00 4.28
CA ILE A 639 -24.27 8.80 2.85
C ILE A 639 -23.19 7.85 2.32
N ALA A 640 -21.94 8.06 2.71
CA ALA A 640 -20.83 7.18 2.33
C ALA A 640 -21.04 5.72 2.74
N CYS A 641 -21.47 5.48 3.97
CA CYS A 641 -21.83 4.14 4.45
C CYS A 641 -22.95 3.53 3.60
N GLY A 642 -23.95 4.31 3.21
CA GLY A 642 -25.00 3.89 2.27
C GLY A 642 -24.45 3.50 0.90
N LEU A 643 -23.52 4.29 0.33
CA LEU A 643 -22.88 3.99 -0.94
C LEU A 643 -22.03 2.71 -0.89
N TRP A 644 -21.27 2.49 0.19
CA TRP A 644 -20.50 1.25 0.36
C TRP A 644 -21.41 0.04 0.58
N LEU A 645 -22.51 0.18 1.31
CA LEU A 645 -23.52 -0.87 1.41
C LEU A 645 -24.15 -1.19 0.05
N PHE A 646 -24.39 -0.16 -0.78
CA PHE A 646 -24.89 -0.34 -2.13
C PHE A 646 -23.88 -1.02 -3.06
N ALA A 647 -22.60 -0.62 -3.02
CA ALA A 647 -21.52 -1.28 -3.75
C ALA A 647 -21.36 -2.76 -3.32
N TRP A 648 -21.60 -3.04 -2.04
CA TRP A 648 -21.51 -4.39 -1.48
C TRP A 648 -22.71 -5.28 -1.84
N LYS A 649 -23.93 -4.86 -1.47
CA LYS A 649 -25.16 -5.68 -1.49
C LYS A 649 -26.19 -5.24 -2.53
N GLY A 650 -26.00 -4.08 -3.17
CA GLY A 650 -26.90 -3.52 -4.17
C GLY A 650 -26.99 -4.34 -5.45
N LYS A 651 -27.77 -3.84 -6.42
CA LYS A 651 -27.90 -4.48 -7.74
C LYS A 651 -26.55 -4.44 -8.46
N GLY A 652 -26.00 -5.60 -8.81
CA GLY A 652 -24.65 -5.71 -9.38
C GLY A 652 -23.51 -5.56 -8.36
N GLY A 653 -23.81 -5.51 -7.06
CA GLY A 653 -22.81 -5.38 -6.00
C GLY A 653 -21.92 -6.62 -5.82
N TRP A 654 -20.80 -6.44 -5.12
CA TRP A 654 -19.76 -7.47 -4.94
C TRP A 654 -20.27 -8.80 -4.39
N ALA A 655 -21.20 -8.78 -3.44
CA ALA A 655 -21.74 -9.99 -2.85
C ALA A 655 -22.50 -10.86 -3.87
N ARG A 656 -23.21 -10.24 -4.83
CA ARG A 656 -23.92 -10.95 -5.90
C ARG A 656 -22.97 -11.47 -6.98
N ARG A 657 -21.84 -10.79 -7.18
CA ARG A 657 -20.76 -11.22 -8.09
C ARG A 657 -19.88 -12.33 -7.51
N GLY A 658 -20.16 -12.81 -6.30
CA GLY A 658 -19.37 -13.84 -5.63
C GLY A 658 -18.01 -13.34 -5.08
N ILE A 659 -17.76 -12.04 -5.12
CA ILE A 659 -16.50 -11.44 -4.64
C ILE A 659 -16.53 -11.41 -3.12
N ARG A 660 -15.66 -12.21 -2.49
CA ARG A 660 -15.54 -12.32 -1.03
C ARG A 660 -14.52 -11.30 -0.52
N ILE A 661 -15.02 -10.25 0.12
CA ILE A 661 -14.25 -9.09 0.61
C ILE A 661 -13.98 -9.19 2.10
#